data_AF-A0A1Y1V3L9-F1
#
_entry.id   AF-A0A1Y1V3L9-F1
#
_cell.length_a   1.000
_cell.length_b   1.000
_cell.length_c   1.000
_cell.angle_alpha   90.00
_cell.angle_beta   90.00
_cell.angle_gamma   90.00
#
_symmetry.space_group_name_H-M   'P 1'
#
loop_
_entity.id
_entity.type
_entity.pdbx_description
1 polymer ?
#
loop_
_entity_poly.entity_id
_entity_poly.type
_entity_poly.pdbx_seq_one_letter_code
_entity_poly.pdbx_strand_id
1 'polypeptide(L)'
;MLFILYDEYDNIMNITNYYNNIILKVNLEKKFKSKHILGNEKNYYLTGNIASFASGKCNFNNLRIYANPDTYLLRLSIEGYKDKIELKFSDIEIEIKECNNNEIKRIDTLKNITYCETPICMDSCPIQQSAICIPPSNNTIENDPTKNICKCLDGWKETNCNTKIMVDISLIGKIINYSHIPIYIIISFYILFVIIFRNQGIICDLGFIKILLFTVGFLFCFISNTFNVYTTQNGCLLKVICKHIGFSLSLLILYLINITNFELGVRPKPKSHREIVDEDSCSDYDQQQQDNEIQFESKPNAKTRYRSMSDNPLRQNQSPIINKNNSSIVVSPINGLNRVHSDISSSIMNNIKNNRLIKMISDTSQNNPKPLRISNIVINEESQSKTGNDTKSILSSIQSVQLSRTKDKSGLSDIEYINDGNINENVIKKIKKIKILFFEMIFIYIVYFILLFSSSLVGRHNNLMEIQDSHSKLWFYKCINESNSIIYNAIEIVILFIILLKGNSLLSFNGIFKSSIYTTYSAWVGLIFGPIINIIAITLFDKHIKEKIYVETILNSIGYFIIFITFSWDKVYYILNRQGNEAYTYFIFQQHEQCLIHKSKCCGCKLNMTNEHFKSLIRKSIDFYRVCTRFYEITDRGNIMYINIRSKVKYLQNI
;
A
#
# COMPACT_ATOMS: atom_id res chain seq x y z
N MET A 1 41.20 -37.31 -27.57
CA MET A 1 41.61 -36.59 -28.81
C MET A 1 41.44 -37.54 -29.99
N LEU A 2 40.86 -37.09 -31.11
CA LEU A 2 40.62 -37.92 -32.29
C LEU A 2 41.49 -37.46 -33.46
N PHE A 3 42.21 -38.38 -34.08
CA PHE A 3 43.01 -38.17 -35.27
C PHE A 3 42.46 -39.01 -36.43
N ILE A 4 42.41 -38.42 -37.62
CA ILE A 4 41.91 -39.07 -38.83
C ILE A 4 43.05 -39.10 -39.85
N LEU A 5 43.29 -40.28 -40.42
CA LEU A 5 44.29 -40.49 -41.45
C LEU A 5 43.63 -40.40 -42.83
N TYR A 6 44.17 -39.51 -43.65
CA TYR A 6 43.75 -39.32 -45.03
C TYR A 6 44.83 -39.82 -45.98
N ASP A 7 44.43 -40.31 -47.15
CA ASP A 7 45.34 -40.56 -48.26
C ASP A 7 45.64 -39.27 -49.04
N GLU A 8 46.44 -39.38 -50.11
CA GLU A 8 46.80 -38.25 -50.99
C GLU A 8 45.60 -37.67 -51.78
N TYR A 9 44.45 -38.35 -51.78
CA TYR A 9 43.21 -37.95 -52.44
C TYR A 9 42.14 -37.45 -51.43
N ASP A 10 42.53 -37.16 -50.19
CA ASP A 10 41.66 -36.73 -49.08
C ASP A 10 40.57 -37.75 -48.69
N ASN A 11 40.73 -39.04 -49.00
CA ASN A 11 39.83 -40.09 -48.51
C ASN A 11 40.26 -40.60 -47.13
N ILE A 12 39.30 -40.92 -46.27
CA ILE A 12 39.60 -41.59 -44.98
C ILE A 12 40.12 -42.99 -45.28
N MET A 13 41.35 -43.26 -44.86
CA MET A 13 42.03 -44.51 -45.16
C MET A 13 41.32 -45.69 -44.47
N ASN A 14 40.63 -46.55 -45.22
CA ASN A 14 39.96 -47.73 -44.66
C ASN A 14 40.95 -48.90 -44.53
N ILE A 15 41.79 -48.84 -43.49
CA ILE A 15 42.81 -49.84 -43.21
C ILE A 15 42.12 -51.10 -42.69
N THR A 16 41.97 -52.13 -43.53
CA THR A 16 41.41 -53.41 -43.09
C THR A 16 42.41 -54.57 -43.02
N ASN A 17 43.63 -54.50 -43.60
CA ASN A 17 44.62 -55.59 -43.40
C ASN A 17 46.12 -55.22 -43.48
N TYR A 18 46.56 -54.16 -44.19
CA TYR A 18 48.00 -53.93 -44.44
C TYR A 18 48.69 -52.85 -43.57
N TYR A 19 47.93 -51.99 -42.89
CA TYR A 19 48.48 -50.83 -42.15
C TYR A 19 48.04 -50.74 -40.68
N ASN A 20 47.59 -51.85 -40.08
CA ASN A 20 47.24 -51.91 -38.64
C ASN A 20 48.43 -51.63 -37.71
N ASN A 21 49.63 -51.46 -38.28
CA ASN A 21 50.87 -51.17 -37.57
C ASN A 21 51.19 -49.66 -37.48
N ILE A 22 50.38 -48.76 -38.05
CA ILE A 22 50.57 -47.32 -37.87
C ILE A 22 50.17 -46.95 -36.45
N ILE A 23 51.18 -46.64 -35.64
CA ILE A 23 51.03 -46.26 -34.24
C ILE A 23 51.26 -44.76 -34.13
N LEU A 24 50.27 -44.05 -33.61
CA LEU A 24 50.42 -42.66 -33.20
C LEU A 24 50.82 -42.63 -31.72
N LYS A 25 51.92 -41.95 -31.43
CA LYS A 25 52.46 -41.80 -30.09
C LYS A 25 52.59 -40.34 -29.72
N VAL A 26 51.99 -40.00 -28.58
CA VAL A 26 52.07 -38.70 -27.94
C VAL A 26 53.30 -38.68 -27.04
N ASN A 27 54.17 -37.71 -27.25
CA ASN A 27 55.31 -37.39 -26.40
C ASN A 27 55.06 -36.05 -25.73
N LEU A 28 55.56 -35.89 -24.50
CA LEU A 28 55.49 -34.63 -23.77
C LEU A 28 56.91 -34.10 -23.59
N GLU A 29 57.12 -32.81 -23.87
CA GLU A 29 58.40 -32.13 -23.65
C GLU A 29 58.18 -30.82 -22.92
N LYS A 30 59.07 -30.43 -21.99
CA LYS A 30 59.01 -29.07 -21.40
C LYS A 30 59.33 -28.03 -22.47
N LYS A 31 58.52 -26.98 -22.57
CA LYS A 31 58.71 -25.90 -23.55
C LYS A 31 60.03 -25.16 -23.31
N PHE A 32 60.38 -24.91 -22.05
CA PHE A 32 61.62 -24.24 -21.66
C PHE A 32 62.54 -25.22 -20.92
N LYS A 33 63.54 -25.78 -21.61
CA LYS A 33 64.57 -26.62 -20.97
C LYS A 33 65.55 -25.72 -20.21
N SER A 34 65.56 -25.78 -18.87
CA SER A 34 66.61 -25.14 -18.07
C SER A 34 67.98 -25.74 -18.43
N LYS A 35 68.92 -24.93 -18.90
CA LYS A 35 70.25 -25.37 -19.38
C LYS A 35 71.15 -26.00 -18.29
N HIS A 36 70.72 -26.02 -17.02
CA HIS A 36 71.60 -26.31 -15.87
C HIS A 36 71.29 -27.57 -15.05
N ILE A 37 70.36 -28.45 -15.46
CA ILE A 37 70.07 -29.68 -14.70
C ILE A 37 70.51 -30.90 -15.53
N LEU A 38 71.72 -31.40 -15.27
CA LEU A 38 72.28 -32.62 -15.86
C LEU A 38 71.88 -33.89 -15.08
N GLY A 39 70.70 -33.85 -14.43
CA GLY A 39 70.13 -34.95 -13.64
C GLY A 39 68.82 -35.42 -14.28
N ASN A 40 68.69 -36.73 -14.47
CA ASN A 40 67.64 -37.40 -15.25
C ASN A 40 66.27 -37.49 -14.51
N GLU A 41 65.91 -36.49 -13.69
CA GLU A 41 64.63 -36.48 -12.97
C GLU A 41 63.49 -36.10 -13.92
N LYS A 42 62.78 -37.11 -14.43
CA LYS A 42 61.57 -36.92 -15.23
C LYS A 42 60.43 -36.43 -14.34
N ASN A 43 60.16 -35.13 -14.39
CA ASN A 43 59.05 -34.48 -13.67
C ASN A 43 57.66 -34.68 -14.32
N TYR A 44 57.52 -35.67 -15.21
CA TYR A 44 56.28 -36.00 -15.89
C TYR A 44 56.28 -37.43 -16.45
N TYR A 45 55.08 -38.00 -16.62
CA TYR A 45 54.83 -39.20 -17.44
C TYR A 45 53.45 -39.13 -18.10
N LEU A 46 53.28 -39.95 -19.13
CA LEU A 46 52.02 -40.15 -19.82
C LEU A 46 51.55 -41.59 -19.65
N THR A 47 50.24 -41.81 -19.63
CA THR A 47 49.63 -43.15 -19.82
C THR A 47 48.63 -43.10 -20.95
N GLY A 48 48.42 -44.22 -21.65
CA GLY A 48 47.52 -44.27 -22.81
C GLY A 48 47.95 -43.34 -23.95
N ASN A 49 49.24 -43.04 -24.05
CA ASN A 49 49.83 -42.12 -25.03
C ASN A 49 50.21 -42.78 -26.35
N ILE A 50 49.83 -44.04 -26.54
CA ILE A 50 50.05 -44.82 -27.75
C ILE A 50 48.69 -45.32 -28.21
N ALA A 51 48.35 -45.09 -29.48
CA ALA A 51 47.13 -45.57 -30.09
C ALA A 51 47.36 -45.91 -31.57
N SER A 52 46.77 -47.00 -32.05
CA SER A 52 46.82 -47.39 -33.46
C SER A 52 45.63 -46.81 -34.23
N PHE A 53 45.82 -46.64 -35.54
CA PHE A 53 44.70 -46.31 -36.43
C PHE A 53 43.87 -47.56 -36.73
N ALA A 54 42.57 -47.48 -36.48
CA ALA A 54 41.59 -48.48 -36.88
C ALA A 54 40.59 -47.84 -37.87
N SER A 55 40.51 -48.37 -39.09
CA SER A 55 39.67 -47.79 -40.16
C SER A 55 39.92 -46.29 -40.37
N GLY A 56 41.20 -45.88 -40.34
CA GLY A 56 41.62 -44.50 -40.57
C GLY A 56 41.39 -43.56 -39.38
N LYS A 57 40.96 -44.06 -38.22
CA LYS A 57 40.71 -43.26 -37.01
C LYS A 57 41.58 -43.73 -35.86
N CYS A 58 42.20 -42.79 -35.14
CA CYS A 58 43.01 -43.03 -33.95
C CYS A 58 42.48 -42.17 -32.80
N ASN A 59 42.09 -42.79 -31.68
CA ASN A 59 41.48 -42.10 -30.56
C ASN A 59 42.23 -42.32 -29.25
N PHE A 60 42.67 -41.22 -28.64
CA PHE A 60 43.27 -41.18 -27.32
C PHE A 60 42.20 -40.94 -26.24
N ASN A 61 41.33 -41.92 -26.01
CA ASN A 61 40.32 -41.85 -24.92
C ASN A 61 40.94 -42.05 -23.53
N ASN A 62 42.07 -42.75 -23.46
CA ASN A 62 42.73 -43.12 -22.21
C ASN A 62 44.03 -42.33 -21.96
N LEU A 63 44.31 -41.28 -22.74
CA LEU A 63 45.49 -40.45 -22.55
C LEU A 63 45.37 -39.70 -21.23
N ARG A 64 46.31 -39.92 -20.31
CA ARG A 64 46.44 -39.16 -19.07
C ARG A 64 47.83 -38.55 -18.99
N ILE A 65 47.88 -37.29 -18.56
CA ILE A 65 49.10 -36.50 -18.42
C ILE A 65 49.34 -36.30 -16.93
N TYR A 66 50.50 -36.70 -16.44
CA TYR A 66 50.92 -36.49 -15.06
C TYR A 66 52.22 -35.69 -15.09
N ALA A 67 52.20 -34.46 -14.58
CA ALA A 67 53.34 -33.55 -14.70
C ALA A 67 53.33 -32.52 -13.58
N ASN A 68 54.52 -32.05 -13.17
CA ASN A 68 54.64 -30.90 -12.27
C ASN A 68 54.25 -29.60 -13.00
N PRO A 69 53.81 -28.55 -12.27
CA PRO A 69 53.41 -27.27 -12.85
C PRO A 69 54.49 -26.66 -13.73
N ASP A 70 54.18 -26.48 -15.02
CA ASP A 70 55.06 -25.92 -16.05
C ASP A 70 54.28 -25.82 -17.38
N THR A 71 54.91 -25.25 -18.40
CA THR A 71 54.42 -25.30 -19.77
C THR A 71 55.10 -26.42 -20.55
N TYR A 72 54.29 -27.27 -21.18
CA TYR A 72 54.73 -28.42 -21.96
C TYR A 72 54.24 -28.34 -23.40
N LEU A 73 54.97 -29.00 -24.29
CA LEU A 73 54.61 -29.24 -25.68
C LEU A 73 54.25 -30.72 -25.84
N LEU A 74 53.04 -30.99 -26.27
CA LEU A 74 52.59 -32.30 -26.72
C LEU A 74 52.98 -32.46 -28.19
N ARG A 75 53.86 -33.42 -28.45
CA ARG A 75 54.37 -33.77 -29.78
C ARG A 75 53.82 -35.10 -30.22
N LEU A 76 53.39 -35.18 -31.46
CA LEU A 76 52.99 -36.45 -32.04
C LEU A 76 54.11 -37.04 -32.87
N SER A 77 54.34 -38.33 -32.70
CA SER A 77 55.28 -39.13 -33.47
C SER A 77 54.54 -40.33 -34.04
N ILE A 78 54.85 -40.69 -35.27
CA ILE A 78 54.29 -41.88 -35.92
C ILE A 78 55.36 -42.96 -35.91
N GLU A 79 54.99 -44.13 -35.40
CA GLU A 79 55.82 -45.34 -35.36
C GLU A 79 55.17 -46.43 -36.22
N GLY A 80 55.97 -47.38 -36.72
CA GLY A 80 55.47 -48.55 -37.45
C GLY A 80 55.10 -48.33 -38.92
N TYR A 81 55.44 -47.17 -39.50
CA TYR A 81 55.32 -46.87 -40.93
C TYR A 81 56.64 -46.36 -41.52
N LYS A 82 56.99 -46.80 -42.73
CA LYS A 82 58.29 -46.46 -43.36
C LYS A 82 58.27 -45.14 -44.12
N ASP A 83 57.13 -44.77 -44.71
CA ASP A 83 57.04 -43.53 -45.49
C ASP A 83 56.69 -42.35 -44.58
N LYS A 84 56.94 -41.14 -45.09
CA LYS A 84 56.67 -39.90 -44.37
C LYS A 84 55.17 -39.61 -44.37
N ILE A 85 54.53 -39.67 -43.20
CA ILE A 85 53.18 -39.14 -43.00
C ILE A 85 53.29 -37.69 -42.51
N GLU A 86 52.63 -36.77 -43.23
CA GLU A 86 52.61 -35.36 -42.87
C GLU A 86 51.56 -35.07 -41.78
N LEU A 87 51.97 -34.43 -40.69
CA LEU A 87 51.08 -33.97 -39.63
C LEU A 87 50.65 -32.52 -39.93
N LYS A 88 49.37 -32.32 -40.27
CA LYS A 88 48.80 -30.99 -40.62
C LYS A 88 48.49 -30.11 -39.38
N PHE A 89 49.14 -30.32 -38.25
CA PHE A 89 48.97 -29.50 -37.04
C PHE A 89 50.31 -29.31 -36.32
N SER A 90 50.46 -28.18 -35.63
CA SER A 90 51.65 -27.87 -34.83
C SER A 90 51.63 -28.59 -33.47
N ASP A 91 52.77 -28.59 -32.78
CA ASP A 91 52.86 -28.98 -31.38
C ASP A 91 51.77 -28.29 -30.54
N ILE A 92 51.12 -29.04 -29.64
CA ILE A 92 50.07 -28.51 -28.77
C ILE A 92 50.70 -28.04 -27.47
N GLU A 93 50.61 -26.76 -27.18
CA GLU A 93 51.06 -26.19 -25.91
C GLU A 93 50.02 -26.43 -24.81
N ILE A 94 50.47 -27.00 -23.69
CA ILE A 94 49.65 -27.19 -22.49
C ILE A 94 50.34 -26.55 -21.29
N GLU A 95 49.56 -25.88 -20.46
CA GLU A 95 49.99 -25.34 -19.18
C GLU A 95 49.45 -26.22 -18.06
N ILE A 96 50.35 -26.81 -17.27
CA ILE A 96 49.99 -27.50 -16.04
C ILE A 96 50.08 -26.49 -14.91
N LYS A 97 48.94 -26.18 -14.29
CA LYS A 97 48.85 -25.20 -13.20
C LYS A 97 49.17 -25.85 -11.86
N GLU A 98 49.53 -25.03 -10.89
CA GLU A 98 49.61 -25.47 -9.49
C GLU A 98 48.21 -25.83 -8.94
N CYS A 99 48.18 -26.59 -7.85
CA CYS A 99 46.93 -26.88 -7.15
C CYS A 99 46.25 -25.60 -6.67
N ASN A 100 44.93 -25.55 -6.76
CA ASN A 100 44.18 -24.44 -6.21
C ASN A 100 44.35 -24.38 -4.69
N ASN A 101 44.18 -23.20 -4.09
CA ASN A 101 44.21 -23.03 -2.62
C ASN A 101 43.17 -23.90 -1.88
N ASN A 102 42.17 -24.44 -2.59
CA ASN A 102 41.12 -25.30 -2.04
C ASN A 102 41.40 -26.81 -2.26
N GLU A 103 42.56 -27.17 -2.80
CA GLU A 103 42.95 -28.55 -3.10
C GLU A 103 44.19 -28.94 -2.27
N ILE A 104 44.35 -30.23 -2.01
CA ILE A 104 45.48 -30.76 -1.26
C ILE A 104 46.57 -31.15 -2.25
N LYS A 105 47.76 -30.54 -2.07
CA LYS A 105 48.95 -30.86 -2.84
C LYS A 105 49.57 -32.17 -2.32
N ARG A 106 49.57 -33.21 -3.15
CA ARG A 106 50.13 -34.54 -2.88
C ARG A 106 51.34 -34.78 -3.78
N ILE A 107 52.29 -35.58 -3.29
CA ILE A 107 53.47 -35.97 -4.06
C ILE A 107 53.49 -37.48 -4.18
N ASP A 108 53.45 -37.99 -5.40
CA ASP A 108 53.76 -39.40 -5.70
C ASP A 108 55.28 -39.58 -5.54
N THR A 109 55.70 -40.10 -4.37
CA THR A 109 57.12 -40.23 -4.00
C THR A 109 57.90 -41.16 -4.94
N LEU A 110 57.23 -42.11 -5.59
CA LEU A 110 57.87 -43.02 -6.55
C LEU A 110 58.23 -42.32 -7.86
N LYS A 111 57.45 -41.29 -8.24
CA LYS A 111 57.58 -40.60 -9.54
C LYS A 111 57.98 -39.13 -9.42
N ASN A 112 58.10 -38.60 -8.20
CA ASN A 112 58.35 -37.19 -7.90
C ASN A 112 57.38 -36.22 -8.60
N ILE A 113 56.11 -36.60 -8.69
CA ILE A 113 55.07 -35.80 -9.35
C ILE A 113 54.05 -35.32 -8.34
N THR A 114 53.81 -34.02 -8.41
CA THR A 114 52.77 -33.33 -7.66
C THR A 114 51.43 -33.55 -8.33
N TYR A 115 50.42 -33.92 -7.56
CA TYR A 115 49.04 -33.97 -8.01
C TYR A 115 48.11 -33.37 -6.94
N CYS A 116 46.92 -32.96 -7.35
CA CYS A 116 45.97 -32.27 -6.49
C CYS A 116 44.82 -33.23 -6.15
N GLU A 117 44.52 -33.37 -4.86
CA GLU A 117 43.35 -34.11 -4.38
C GLU A 117 42.30 -33.14 -3.86
N THR A 118 41.03 -33.44 -4.12
CA THR A 118 39.93 -32.73 -3.45
C THR A 118 39.93 -33.11 -1.97
N PRO A 119 39.85 -32.14 -1.03
CA PRO A 119 39.80 -32.45 0.38
C PRO A 119 38.55 -33.24 0.72
N ILE A 120 38.72 -34.30 1.51
CA ILE A 120 37.63 -35.15 2.01
C ILE A 120 37.30 -34.66 3.42
N CYS A 121 36.06 -34.30 3.72
CA CYS A 121 35.61 -33.94 5.07
C CYS A 121 34.85 -35.11 5.70
N MET A 122 34.60 -35.04 7.02
CA MET A 122 33.72 -35.99 7.70
C MET A 122 32.31 -36.00 7.08
N ASP A 123 31.62 -37.15 7.15
CA ASP A 123 30.24 -37.33 6.64
C ASP A 123 29.22 -36.37 7.27
N SER A 124 29.53 -35.80 8.45
CA SER A 124 28.71 -34.77 9.08
C SER A 124 28.75 -33.42 8.36
N CYS A 125 29.67 -33.21 7.42
CA CYS A 125 29.81 -32.01 6.63
C CYS A 125 28.93 -32.10 5.35
N PRO A 126 27.89 -31.26 5.20
CA PRO A 126 26.96 -31.30 4.06
C PRO A 126 27.55 -30.61 2.82
N ILE A 127 28.57 -31.24 2.22
CA ILE A 127 29.25 -30.74 1.02
C ILE A 127 28.23 -30.60 -0.13
N GLN A 128 28.33 -29.53 -0.91
CA GLN A 128 27.43 -29.17 -2.04
C GLN A 128 26.05 -28.62 -1.64
N GLN A 129 25.62 -28.75 -0.38
CA GLN A 129 24.34 -28.20 0.10
C GLN A 129 24.54 -26.91 0.90
N SER A 130 25.29 -26.98 2.00
CA SER A 130 25.51 -25.84 2.90
C SER A 130 26.97 -25.66 3.32
N ALA A 131 27.87 -26.52 2.84
CA ALA A 131 29.29 -26.45 3.15
C ALA A 131 30.18 -26.72 1.93
N ILE A 132 31.43 -26.26 2.05
CA ILE A 132 32.57 -26.64 1.21
C ILE A 132 33.65 -27.22 2.12
N CYS A 133 34.35 -28.23 1.61
CA CYS A 133 35.51 -28.79 2.31
C CYS A 133 36.76 -28.05 1.86
N ILE A 134 37.57 -27.57 2.81
CA ILE A 134 38.84 -26.88 2.52
C ILE A 134 39.99 -27.57 3.27
N PRO A 135 41.21 -27.58 2.70
CA PRO A 135 42.38 -28.11 3.38
C PRO A 135 42.74 -27.28 4.63
N PRO A 136 43.43 -27.86 5.64
CA PRO A 136 43.92 -27.11 6.78
C PRO A 136 44.98 -26.07 6.36
N SER A 137 45.04 -24.94 7.08
CA SER A 137 45.96 -23.82 6.76
C SER A 137 47.44 -24.19 6.83
N ASN A 138 47.78 -25.21 7.63
CA ASN A 138 49.12 -25.79 7.64
C ASN A 138 49.14 -26.83 6.52
N ASN A 139 49.98 -26.63 5.50
CA ASN A 139 50.18 -27.50 4.33
C ASN A 139 50.48 -28.97 4.71
N THR A 140 49.49 -29.70 5.21
CA THR A 140 49.60 -31.12 5.53
C THR A 140 49.45 -31.90 4.23
N ILE A 141 50.37 -32.83 4.02
CA ILE A 141 50.42 -33.71 2.83
C ILE A 141 49.33 -34.82 2.92
N GLU A 142 48.67 -34.96 4.07
CA GLU A 142 47.65 -35.99 4.32
C GLU A 142 46.25 -35.44 4.11
N ASN A 143 45.47 -36.10 3.24
CA ASN A 143 44.05 -35.86 3.03
C ASN A 143 43.21 -36.61 4.09
N ASP A 144 43.40 -36.24 5.35
CA ASP A 144 42.72 -36.84 6.50
C ASP A 144 41.37 -36.12 6.75
N PRO A 145 40.22 -36.83 6.71
CA PRO A 145 38.92 -36.26 6.98
C PRO A 145 38.77 -35.56 8.33
N THR A 146 39.59 -35.93 9.31
CA THR A 146 39.59 -35.33 10.66
C THR A 146 40.35 -34.01 10.73
N LYS A 147 41.25 -33.75 9.77
CA LYS A 147 42.10 -32.54 9.72
C LYS A 147 41.56 -31.49 8.77
N ASN A 148 40.80 -31.89 7.75
CA ASN A 148 40.17 -30.97 6.80
C ASN A 148 39.04 -30.16 7.46
N ILE A 149 38.87 -28.91 7.01
CA ILE A 149 37.94 -27.95 7.62
C ILE A 149 36.65 -27.94 6.81
N CYS A 150 35.53 -28.25 7.47
CA CYS A 150 34.19 -28.01 6.92
C CYS A 150 33.86 -26.52 7.03
N LYS A 151 33.93 -25.79 5.92
CA LYS A 151 33.61 -24.36 5.88
C LYS A 151 32.18 -24.18 5.37
N CYS A 152 31.34 -23.55 6.18
CA CYS A 152 29.97 -23.24 5.78
C CYS A 152 29.93 -22.25 4.62
N LEU A 153 28.98 -22.46 3.71
CA LEU A 153 28.60 -21.47 2.73
C LEU A 153 27.97 -20.26 3.44
N ASP A 154 28.08 -19.08 2.80
CA ASP A 154 27.47 -17.87 3.33
C ASP A 154 25.97 -18.10 3.61
N GLY A 155 25.52 -17.66 4.78
CA GLY A 155 24.15 -17.91 5.26
C GLY A 155 23.98 -19.14 6.14
N TRP A 156 25.02 -19.93 6.38
CA TRP A 156 24.99 -21.09 7.26
C TRP A 156 26.00 -20.93 8.40
N LYS A 157 25.69 -21.50 9.56
CA LYS A 157 26.54 -21.48 10.76
C LYS A 157 26.55 -22.84 11.45
N GLU A 158 27.35 -22.90 12.53
CA GLU A 158 27.65 -24.09 13.34
C GLU A 158 28.64 -25.06 12.67
N THR A 159 29.15 -26.01 13.46
CA THR A 159 30.20 -26.94 13.05
C THR A 159 29.82 -27.83 11.87
N ASN A 160 28.52 -28.14 11.73
CA ASN A 160 27.99 -28.97 10.66
C ASN A 160 27.22 -28.18 9.60
N CYS A 161 27.21 -26.84 9.65
CA CYS A 161 26.52 -26.00 8.66
C CYS A 161 25.02 -26.35 8.48
N ASN A 162 24.37 -26.82 9.54
CA ASN A 162 22.97 -27.23 9.53
C ASN A 162 22.02 -26.10 9.91
N THR A 163 22.54 -25.05 10.53
CA THR A 163 21.73 -23.95 11.03
C THR A 163 21.84 -22.74 10.11
N LYS A 164 20.70 -22.29 9.61
CA LYS A 164 20.60 -21.11 8.76
C LYS A 164 20.78 -19.84 9.59
N ILE A 165 21.53 -18.89 9.04
CA ILE A 165 21.65 -17.54 9.59
C ILE A 165 20.46 -16.73 9.07
N MET A 166 19.47 -16.53 9.93
CA MET A 166 18.31 -15.70 9.64
C MET A 166 18.68 -14.21 9.68
N VAL A 167 18.08 -13.41 8.80
CA VAL A 167 18.21 -11.96 8.83
C VAL A 167 17.62 -11.41 10.12
N ASP A 168 18.41 -10.66 10.89
CA ASP A 168 17.90 -9.94 12.05
C ASP A 168 17.17 -8.65 11.61
N ILE A 169 15.83 -8.66 11.75
CA ILE A 169 14.92 -7.54 11.45
C ILE A 169 14.38 -6.92 12.76
N SER A 170 14.91 -7.33 13.92
CA SER A 170 14.41 -6.89 15.23
C SER A 170 14.54 -5.37 15.44
N LEU A 171 15.66 -4.78 14.99
CA LEU A 171 15.88 -3.33 15.06
C LEU A 171 14.84 -2.55 14.25
N ILE A 172 14.56 -3.02 13.03
CA ILE A 172 13.57 -2.41 12.13
C ILE A 172 12.18 -2.49 12.76
N GLY A 173 11.80 -3.66 13.28
CA GLY A 173 10.53 -3.85 13.98
C GLY A 173 10.37 -2.93 15.20
N LYS A 174 11.44 -2.74 15.99
CA LYS A 174 11.43 -1.80 17.12
C LYS A 174 11.21 -0.36 16.66
N ILE A 175 11.94 0.10 15.63
CA ILE A 175 11.79 1.45 15.08
C ILE A 175 10.35 1.69 14.60
N ILE A 176 9.79 0.74 13.83
CA ILE A 176 8.42 0.80 13.35
C ILE A 176 7.45 0.91 14.53
N ASN A 177 7.55 0.01 15.50
CA ASN A 177 6.67 0.00 16.68
C ASN A 177 6.75 1.31 17.46
N TYR A 178 7.96 1.83 17.73
CA TYR A 178 8.12 3.11 18.41
C TYR A 178 7.52 4.28 17.62
N SER A 179 7.63 4.27 16.29
CA SER A 179 7.04 5.31 15.44
C SER A 179 5.50 5.32 15.45
N HIS A 180 4.86 4.17 15.70
CA HIS A 180 3.39 4.05 15.73
C HIS A 180 2.76 4.38 17.08
N ILE A 181 3.50 4.35 18.19
CA ILE A 181 3.01 4.72 19.53
C ILE A 181 2.24 6.06 19.53
N PRO A 182 2.78 7.19 19.02
CA PRO A 182 2.06 8.46 19.01
C PRO A 182 0.77 8.40 18.19
N ILE A 183 0.75 7.62 17.10
CA ILE A 183 -0.44 7.45 16.26
C ILE A 183 -1.54 6.70 17.02
N TYR A 184 -1.19 5.64 17.76
CA TYR A 184 -2.15 4.93 18.60
C TYR A 184 -2.77 5.82 19.68
N ILE A 185 -1.95 6.68 20.29
CA ILE A 185 -2.41 7.66 21.27
C ILE A 185 -3.42 8.62 20.62
N ILE A 186 -3.11 9.17 19.45
CA ILE A 186 -4.01 10.07 18.70
C ILE A 186 -5.34 9.39 18.35
N ILE A 187 -5.28 8.16 17.82
CA ILE A 187 -6.48 7.39 17.47
C ILE A 187 -7.32 7.10 18.71
N SER A 188 -6.69 6.70 19.82
CA SER A 188 -7.39 6.41 21.07
C SER A 188 -8.07 7.65 21.65
N PHE A 189 -7.40 8.81 21.63
CA PHE A 189 -8.00 10.09 22.00
C PHE A 189 -9.16 10.46 21.09
N TYR A 190 -9.06 10.20 19.78
CA TYR A 190 -10.17 10.45 18.85
C TYR A 190 -11.37 9.53 19.11
N ILE A 191 -11.14 8.24 19.42
CA ILE A 191 -12.23 7.33 19.83
C ILE A 191 -12.93 7.87 21.08
N LEU A 192 -12.16 8.24 22.10
CA LEU A 192 -12.70 8.81 23.33
C LEU A 192 -13.47 10.12 23.05
N PHE A 193 -12.92 10.99 22.20
CA PHE A 193 -13.55 12.23 21.77
C PHE A 193 -14.91 11.97 21.09
N VAL A 194 -14.97 11.01 20.15
CA VAL A 194 -16.23 10.66 19.47
C VAL A 194 -17.26 10.07 20.44
N ILE A 195 -16.82 9.30 21.44
CA ILE A 195 -17.70 8.77 22.50
C ILE A 195 -18.25 9.88 23.38
N ILE A 196 -17.40 10.80 23.87
CA ILE A 196 -17.80 11.92 24.73
C ILE A 196 -18.77 12.85 23.99
N PHE A 197 -18.46 13.18 22.74
CA PHE A 197 -19.25 14.11 21.94
C PHE A 197 -20.30 13.44 21.05
N ARG A 198 -20.70 12.20 21.35
CA ARG A 198 -21.67 11.42 20.54
C ARG A 198 -23.01 12.12 20.28
N ASN A 199 -23.41 13.03 21.18
CA ASN A 199 -24.66 13.79 21.10
C ASN A 199 -24.55 15.09 20.28
N GLN A 200 -23.34 15.49 19.85
CA GLN A 200 -23.17 16.67 18.99
C GLN A 200 -23.77 16.40 17.61
N GLY A 201 -24.44 17.42 17.03
CA GLY A 201 -25.17 17.32 15.77
C GLY A 201 -24.36 16.67 14.65
N ILE A 202 -23.13 17.12 14.41
CA ILE A 202 -22.25 16.58 13.35
C ILE A 202 -21.94 15.07 13.51
N ILE A 203 -21.78 14.57 14.74
CA ILE A 203 -21.52 13.14 15.01
C ILE A 203 -22.83 12.34 14.91
N CYS A 204 -23.90 12.85 15.51
CA CYS A 204 -25.22 12.21 15.53
C CYS A 204 -25.80 12.08 14.11
N ASP A 205 -25.75 13.16 13.34
CA ASP A 205 -26.37 13.26 12.01
C ASP A 205 -25.58 12.47 10.94
N LEU A 206 -24.24 12.44 11.01
CA LEU A 206 -23.44 11.58 10.12
C LEU A 206 -23.56 10.09 10.49
N GLY A 207 -23.65 9.81 11.80
CA GLY A 207 -23.85 8.50 12.39
C GLY A 207 -22.65 8.04 13.23
N PHE A 208 -22.83 8.06 14.56
CA PHE A 208 -21.81 7.65 15.55
C PHE A 208 -21.14 6.30 15.23
N ILE A 209 -21.93 5.25 14.97
CA ILE A 209 -21.40 3.90 14.69
C ILE A 209 -20.53 3.88 13.42
N LYS A 210 -20.87 4.68 12.40
CA LYS A 210 -20.07 4.73 11.16
C LYS A 210 -18.69 5.34 11.44
N ILE A 211 -18.65 6.45 12.19
CA ILE A 211 -17.39 7.12 12.58
C ILE A 211 -16.53 6.18 13.43
N LEU A 212 -17.15 5.46 14.38
CA LEU A 212 -16.45 4.50 15.22
C LEU A 212 -15.88 3.33 14.41
N LEU A 213 -16.68 2.70 13.54
CA LEU A 213 -16.22 1.60 12.69
C LEU A 213 -15.10 2.02 11.73
N PHE A 214 -15.19 3.22 11.16
CA PHE A 214 -14.12 3.80 10.35
C PHE A 214 -12.81 3.92 11.15
N THR A 215 -12.90 4.42 12.38
CA THR A 215 -11.74 4.60 13.27
C THR A 215 -11.14 3.26 13.70
N VAL A 216 -11.98 2.26 13.99
CA VAL A 216 -11.55 0.90 14.30
C VAL A 216 -10.87 0.24 13.10
N GLY A 217 -11.36 0.47 11.88
CA GLY A 217 -10.69 0.01 10.65
C GLY A 217 -9.26 0.55 10.54
N PHE A 218 -9.07 1.84 10.79
CA PHE A 218 -7.73 2.44 10.80
C PHE A 218 -6.84 1.94 11.93
N LEU A 219 -7.41 1.68 13.11
CA LEU A 219 -6.67 1.04 14.19
C LEU A 219 -6.12 -0.33 13.75
N PHE A 220 -6.91 -1.14 13.06
CA PHE A 220 -6.44 -2.41 12.47
C PHE A 220 -5.36 -2.22 11.40
N CYS A 221 -5.47 -1.19 10.56
CA CYS A 221 -4.41 -0.86 9.59
C CYS A 221 -3.08 -0.57 10.28
N PHE A 222 -3.06 0.22 11.36
CA PHE A 222 -1.83 0.50 12.10
C PHE A 222 -1.33 -0.73 12.86
N ILE A 223 -2.22 -1.51 13.49
CA ILE A 223 -1.86 -2.79 14.14
C ILE A 223 -1.23 -3.73 13.12
N SER A 224 -1.69 -3.75 11.87
CA SER A 224 -1.08 -4.59 10.84
C SER A 224 0.40 -4.26 10.60
N ASN A 225 0.77 -2.98 10.70
CA ASN A 225 2.14 -2.52 10.47
C ASN A 225 3.11 -2.87 11.60
N THR A 226 2.63 -3.27 12.78
CA THR A 226 3.50 -3.70 13.89
C THR A 226 3.93 -5.16 13.76
N PHE A 227 3.21 -5.96 12.97
CA PHE A 227 3.57 -7.35 12.72
C PHE A 227 4.69 -7.46 11.70
N ASN A 228 5.79 -8.10 12.10
CA ASN A 228 6.91 -8.37 11.21
C ASN A 228 6.64 -9.62 10.36
N VAL A 229 6.60 -9.44 9.04
CA VAL A 229 6.31 -10.48 8.04
C VAL A 229 7.34 -11.60 8.05
N TYR A 230 8.59 -11.27 8.34
CA TYR A 230 9.74 -12.12 8.03
C TYR A 230 10.33 -12.80 9.27
N THR A 231 9.71 -12.64 10.45
CA THR A 231 10.16 -13.31 11.69
C THR A 231 9.39 -14.59 11.98
N THR A 232 8.08 -14.59 11.75
CA THR A 232 7.20 -15.73 12.07
C THR A 232 6.06 -15.84 11.04
N GLN A 233 5.63 -17.07 10.75
CA GLN A 233 4.49 -17.32 9.84
C GLN A 233 3.20 -16.65 10.35
N ASN A 234 2.95 -16.72 11.66
CA ASN A 234 1.81 -16.06 12.29
C ASN A 234 1.89 -14.53 12.17
N GLY A 235 3.10 -13.96 12.26
CA GLY A 235 3.34 -12.54 12.03
C GLY A 235 2.92 -12.11 10.62
N CYS A 236 3.31 -12.86 9.59
CA CYS A 236 2.84 -12.54 8.24
C CYS A 236 1.31 -12.66 8.13
N LEU A 237 0.74 -13.76 8.64
CA LEU A 237 -0.69 -14.00 8.58
C LEU A 237 -1.49 -12.84 9.20
N LEU A 238 -1.09 -12.43 10.41
CA LEU A 238 -1.72 -11.33 11.13
C LEU A 238 -1.54 -10.00 10.41
N LYS A 239 -0.37 -9.71 9.83
CA LYS A 239 -0.20 -8.51 8.98
C LYS A 239 -1.22 -8.50 7.85
N VAL A 240 -1.30 -9.58 7.06
CA VAL A 240 -2.20 -9.65 5.89
C VAL A 240 -3.66 -9.51 6.31
N ILE A 241 -4.09 -10.25 7.34
CA ILE A 241 -5.47 -10.23 7.84
C ILE A 241 -5.83 -8.85 8.39
N CYS A 242 -5.04 -8.30 9.32
CA CYS A 242 -5.34 -7.01 9.94
C CYS A 242 -5.30 -5.87 8.92
N LYS A 243 -4.37 -5.90 7.96
CA LYS A 243 -4.24 -4.88 6.91
C LYS A 243 -5.50 -4.85 6.05
N HIS A 244 -5.87 -5.99 5.47
CA HIS A 244 -6.97 -6.06 4.53
C HIS A 244 -8.34 -5.93 5.22
N ILE A 245 -8.53 -6.45 6.43
CA ILE A 245 -9.77 -6.22 7.21
C ILE A 245 -9.88 -4.74 7.58
N GLY A 246 -8.82 -4.14 8.12
CA GLY A 246 -8.83 -2.75 8.55
C GLY A 246 -9.16 -1.81 7.40
N PHE A 247 -8.44 -1.96 6.28
CA PHE A 247 -8.60 -1.07 5.13
C PHE A 247 -9.95 -1.27 4.45
N SER A 248 -10.37 -2.53 4.21
CA SER A 248 -11.68 -2.81 3.61
C SER A 248 -12.86 -2.34 4.48
N LEU A 249 -12.77 -2.46 5.81
CA LEU A 249 -13.78 -1.92 6.73
C LEU A 249 -13.88 -0.40 6.60
N SER A 250 -12.76 0.31 6.58
CA SER A 250 -12.74 1.75 6.37
C SER A 250 -13.31 2.13 5.00
N LEU A 251 -12.94 1.42 3.93
CA LEU A 251 -13.48 1.63 2.58
C LEU A 251 -14.99 1.38 2.50
N LEU A 252 -15.49 0.35 3.17
CA LEU A 252 -16.92 0.07 3.26
C LEU A 252 -17.68 1.26 3.84
N ILE A 253 -17.18 1.86 4.93
CA ILE A 253 -17.80 3.05 5.53
C ILE A 253 -17.75 4.25 4.57
N LEU A 254 -16.60 4.51 3.94
CA LEU A 254 -16.48 5.60 2.96
C LEU A 254 -17.44 5.41 1.77
N TYR A 255 -17.54 4.19 1.25
CA TYR A 255 -18.48 3.83 0.20
C TYR A 255 -19.93 4.08 0.64
N LEU A 256 -20.32 3.61 1.83
CA LEU A 256 -21.67 3.79 2.36
C LEU A 256 -22.04 5.27 2.54
N ILE A 257 -21.09 6.10 2.98
CA ILE A 257 -21.28 7.56 3.09
C ILE A 257 -21.48 8.15 1.68
N ASN A 258 -20.60 7.86 0.73
CA ASN A 258 -20.70 8.44 -0.62
C ASN A 258 -21.94 7.99 -1.38
N ILE A 259 -22.28 6.70 -1.35
CA ILE A 259 -23.45 6.21 -2.07
C ILE A 259 -24.75 6.77 -1.48
N THR A 260 -24.83 6.92 -0.15
CA THR A 260 -25.99 7.54 0.50
C THR A 260 -26.14 8.99 0.04
N ASN A 261 -25.05 9.77 0.07
CA ASN A 261 -25.08 11.16 -0.39
C ASN A 261 -25.37 11.27 -1.89
N PHE A 262 -24.96 10.28 -2.68
CA PHE A 262 -25.19 10.29 -4.13
C PHE A 262 -26.66 10.05 -4.47
N GLU A 263 -27.33 9.14 -3.75
CA GLU A 263 -28.74 8.83 -3.98
C GLU A 263 -29.70 9.88 -3.39
N LEU A 264 -29.32 10.48 -2.25
CA LEU A 264 -30.16 11.46 -1.56
C LEU A 264 -29.91 12.89 -1.99
N GLY A 265 -28.69 13.22 -2.43
CA GLY A 265 -28.35 14.56 -2.90
C GLY A 265 -29.15 14.97 -4.13
N VAL A 266 -29.29 16.28 -4.31
CA VAL A 266 -30.05 16.88 -5.41
C VAL A 266 -29.08 17.59 -6.34
N ARG A 267 -29.08 17.18 -7.61
CA ARG A 267 -28.32 17.88 -8.65
C ARG A 267 -29.06 19.17 -9.00
N PRO A 268 -28.39 20.34 -8.98
CA PRO A 268 -29.03 21.57 -9.43
C PRO A 268 -29.43 21.40 -10.90
N LYS A 269 -30.70 21.72 -11.22
CA LYS A 269 -31.17 21.71 -12.60
C LYS A 269 -30.36 22.75 -13.39
N PRO A 270 -29.71 22.39 -14.51
CA PRO A 270 -29.12 23.39 -15.38
C PRO A 270 -30.24 24.33 -15.81
N LYS A 271 -30.06 25.64 -15.63
CA LYS A 271 -31.05 26.62 -16.09
C LYS A 271 -31.18 26.45 -17.59
N SER A 272 -32.37 26.04 -18.05
CA SER A 272 -32.62 25.94 -19.47
C SER A 272 -32.57 27.36 -20.04
N HIS A 273 -31.69 27.62 -21.00
CA HIS A 273 -31.49 28.95 -21.59
C HIS A 273 -32.74 29.50 -22.31
N ARG A 274 -33.82 28.72 -22.44
CA ARG A 274 -34.99 29.06 -23.25
C ARG A 274 -36.04 29.94 -22.57
N GLU A 275 -35.99 30.15 -21.26
CA GLU A 275 -36.98 31.00 -20.57
C GLU A 275 -36.60 32.51 -20.55
N ILE A 276 -35.49 32.91 -21.17
CA ILE A 276 -35.02 34.32 -21.11
C ILE A 276 -35.45 35.14 -22.35
N VAL A 277 -36.06 34.53 -23.37
CA VAL A 277 -36.37 35.27 -24.62
C VAL A 277 -37.77 35.90 -24.62
N ASP A 278 -38.68 35.52 -23.72
CA ASP A 278 -40.09 35.97 -23.79
C ASP A 278 -40.47 37.07 -22.77
N GLU A 279 -39.53 37.62 -21.99
CA GLU A 279 -39.81 38.72 -21.04
C GLU A 279 -39.34 40.11 -21.50
N ASP A 280 -38.72 40.24 -22.68
CA ASP A 280 -38.30 41.55 -23.23
C ASP A 280 -39.43 42.31 -23.96
N SER A 281 -40.68 41.87 -23.89
CA SER A 281 -41.84 42.70 -24.29
C SER A 281 -42.29 43.61 -23.14
N CYS A 282 -41.37 44.43 -22.61
CA CYS A 282 -41.75 45.63 -21.89
C CYS A 282 -42.21 46.66 -22.93
N SER A 283 -43.52 46.85 -22.97
CA SER A 283 -44.21 47.93 -23.69
C SER A 283 -43.49 49.27 -23.51
N ASP A 284 -43.13 49.88 -24.63
CA ASP A 284 -42.94 51.32 -24.77
C ASP A 284 -44.12 52.06 -24.12
N TYR A 285 -43.87 52.71 -23.00
CA TYR A 285 -44.73 53.79 -22.52
C TYR A 285 -43.83 54.93 -22.00
N ASP A 286 -43.86 56.00 -22.80
CA ASP A 286 -43.60 57.41 -22.52
C ASP A 286 -42.20 57.88 -22.15
N GLN A 287 -41.49 58.31 -23.21
CA GLN A 287 -40.70 59.54 -23.21
C GLN A 287 -41.60 60.77 -23.10
N GLN A 288 -41.41 61.62 -22.08
CA GLN A 288 -41.40 63.09 -22.25
C GLN A 288 -40.85 63.79 -21.00
N GLN A 289 -39.76 64.55 -21.22
CA GLN A 289 -39.31 65.79 -20.55
C GLN A 289 -39.20 65.80 -19.00
N GLN A 290 -38.14 66.32 -18.38
CA GLN A 290 -37.55 67.63 -18.60
C GLN A 290 -36.19 67.75 -17.89
N ASP A 291 -35.34 68.59 -18.46
CA ASP A 291 -33.98 68.95 -18.04
C ASP A 291 -33.88 69.44 -16.59
N ASN A 292 -32.76 69.14 -15.94
CA ASN A 292 -31.99 70.12 -15.15
C ASN A 292 -30.55 69.61 -14.92
N GLU A 293 -29.61 70.37 -15.48
CA GLU A 293 -28.18 70.38 -15.17
C GLU A 293 -27.93 70.57 -13.66
N ILE A 294 -26.98 69.82 -13.08
CA ILE A 294 -25.92 70.37 -12.21
C ILE A 294 -24.64 69.53 -12.42
N GLN A 295 -23.55 70.22 -12.76
CA GLN A 295 -22.17 69.74 -12.89
C GLN A 295 -21.63 69.15 -11.57
N PHE A 296 -20.66 68.22 -11.62
CA PHE A 296 -19.36 68.40 -10.95
C PHE A 296 -18.38 67.25 -11.26
N GLU A 297 -17.23 67.66 -11.81
CA GLU A 297 -15.85 67.17 -11.64
C GLU A 297 -15.39 65.72 -11.84
N SER A 298 -14.12 65.68 -12.25
CA SER A 298 -13.43 64.67 -13.04
C SER A 298 -12.47 63.78 -12.25
N LYS A 299 -12.43 62.49 -12.66
CA LYS A 299 -11.27 61.56 -12.72
C LYS A 299 -10.63 61.09 -11.38
N PRO A 300 -9.82 60.00 -11.36
CA PRO A 300 -9.37 59.15 -12.47
C PRO A 300 -9.54 57.61 -12.29
N ASN A 301 -9.46 56.95 -13.45
CA ASN A 301 -9.38 55.52 -13.69
C ASN A 301 -8.17 54.83 -13.03
N ALA A 302 -8.43 53.71 -12.33
CA ALA A 302 -7.43 52.69 -12.03
C ALA A 302 -7.64 51.47 -12.94
N LYS A 303 -6.82 51.38 -14.01
CA LYS A 303 -6.68 50.19 -14.85
C LYS A 303 -5.67 49.25 -14.18
N THR A 304 -6.14 48.11 -13.70
CA THR A 304 -5.28 47.06 -13.13
C THR A 304 -4.56 46.30 -14.25
N ARG A 305 -3.24 46.29 -14.15
CA ARG A 305 -2.26 45.76 -15.10
C ARG A 305 -2.00 44.29 -14.78
N TYR A 306 -2.41 43.35 -15.64
CA TYR A 306 -1.90 41.99 -15.63
C TYR A 306 -0.53 41.96 -16.31
N ARG A 307 0.53 41.62 -15.56
CA ARG A 307 1.87 41.34 -16.09
C ARG A 307 1.94 39.87 -16.50
N SER A 308 2.00 39.62 -17.79
CA SER A 308 2.56 38.40 -18.37
C SER A 308 4.09 38.48 -18.30
N MET A 309 4.74 37.46 -17.73
CA MET A 309 6.17 37.23 -17.93
C MET A 309 6.33 36.28 -19.11
N SER A 310 6.88 36.78 -20.22
CA SER A 310 7.60 35.98 -21.20
C SER A 310 9.04 36.48 -21.26
N ASP A 311 9.95 35.52 -21.34
CA ASP A 311 11.20 35.48 -22.10
C ASP A 311 12.10 36.71 -22.17
N ASN A 312 13.36 36.51 -21.77
CA ASN A 312 14.47 37.22 -22.36
C ASN A 312 15.67 36.27 -22.56
N PRO A 313 16.33 36.29 -23.74
CA PRO A 313 17.48 35.45 -24.05
C PRO A 313 18.82 36.23 -24.02
N LEU A 314 19.92 35.48 -24.24
CA LEU A 314 21.32 35.91 -24.52
C LEU A 314 22.13 36.34 -23.27
N ARG A 315 23.43 36.03 -23.08
CA ARG A 315 24.50 35.63 -24.01
C ARG A 315 25.72 35.11 -23.22
N GLN A 316 26.41 34.12 -23.80
CA GLN A 316 27.86 33.96 -23.97
C GLN A 316 28.86 33.97 -22.77
N ASN A 317 29.61 32.85 -22.73
CA ASN A 317 31.06 32.74 -22.88
C ASN A 317 31.94 32.32 -21.68
N GLN A 318 32.85 31.39 -22.05
CA GLN A 318 34.19 31.10 -21.53
C GLN A 318 34.37 30.01 -20.46
N SER A 319 34.89 28.88 -20.95
CA SER A 319 35.83 27.97 -20.29
C SER A 319 37.14 28.68 -19.88
N PRO A 320 37.91 28.15 -18.91
CA PRO A 320 39.01 27.25 -19.31
C PRO A 320 39.31 26.06 -18.36
N ILE A 321 39.72 24.96 -19.01
CA ILE A 321 40.86 24.06 -18.73
C ILE A 321 41.65 24.27 -17.40
N ILE A 322 41.88 23.20 -16.62
CA ILE A 322 43.21 22.62 -16.25
C ILE A 322 43.13 21.57 -15.10
N ASN A 323 43.64 20.37 -15.44
CA ASN A 323 44.37 19.32 -14.70
C ASN A 323 44.05 18.81 -13.29
N LYS A 324 43.94 17.47 -13.24
CA LYS A 324 44.75 16.48 -12.49
C LYS A 324 45.45 16.97 -11.21
N ASN A 325 45.18 16.30 -10.07
CA ASN A 325 46.12 15.35 -9.47
C ASN A 325 45.56 14.62 -8.24
N ASN A 326 46.08 13.41 -8.07
CA ASN A 326 46.03 12.46 -6.96
C ASN A 326 46.04 13.07 -5.55
N SER A 327 45.30 12.45 -4.62
CA SER A 327 45.86 12.07 -3.32
C SER A 327 45.00 11.02 -2.62
N SER A 328 45.65 9.89 -2.36
CA SER A 328 45.31 8.89 -1.36
C SER A 328 45.28 9.52 0.04
N ILE A 329 44.20 9.33 0.79
CA ILE A 329 44.20 9.59 2.23
C ILE A 329 43.84 8.30 2.96
N VAL A 330 44.89 7.73 3.53
CA VAL A 330 44.88 6.75 4.62
C VAL A 330 44.27 7.44 5.85
N VAL A 331 43.26 6.82 6.48
CA VAL A 331 42.85 7.16 7.84
C VAL A 331 42.94 5.90 8.70
N SER A 332 43.98 5.87 9.52
CA SER A 332 44.19 4.99 10.66
C SER A 332 43.28 5.36 11.86
N PRO A 333 43.06 4.45 12.81
CA PRO A 333 42.07 4.60 13.88
C PRO A 333 42.63 5.36 15.08
N ILE A 334 41.83 6.25 15.68
CA ILE A 334 42.17 6.89 16.96
C ILE A 334 41.27 6.31 18.06
N ASN A 335 41.92 5.56 18.95
CA ASN A 335 41.45 5.25 20.29
C ASN A 335 41.68 6.45 21.21
N GLY A 336 40.69 6.71 22.08
CA GLY A 336 40.90 7.16 23.46
C GLY A 336 41.08 8.66 23.71
N LEU A 337 40.17 9.25 24.49
CA LEU A 337 40.53 9.78 25.81
C LEU A 337 39.32 10.03 26.71
N ASN A 338 39.56 9.77 27.99
CA ASN A 338 38.69 9.90 29.16
C ASN A 338 38.55 11.35 29.68
N ARG A 339 37.57 11.49 30.59
CA ARG A 339 37.47 12.40 31.76
C ARG A 339 37.18 13.89 31.51
N VAL A 340 36.07 14.37 32.12
CA VAL A 340 36.07 15.38 33.22
C VAL A 340 34.86 15.14 34.14
N HIS A 341 35.10 15.30 35.45
CA HIS A 341 34.23 15.32 36.64
C HIS A 341 32.95 16.16 36.50
N SER A 342 31.80 15.82 37.10
CA SER A 342 31.38 15.74 38.53
C SER A 342 31.23 17.08 39.26
N ASP A 343 30.04 17.21 39.85
CA ASP A 343 29.58 18.06 40.96
C ASP A 343 29.09 19.49 40.71
N ILE A 344 28.14 19.86 41.59
CA ILE A 344 27.59 21.18 41.97
C ILE A 344 26.06 21.34 41.73
N SER A 345 25.33 20.82 42.73
CA SER A 345 24.34 21.50 43.59
C SER A 345 23.28 22.46 43.02
N SER A 346 22.02 22.04 43.23
CA SER A 346 20.92 22.76 43.90
C SER A 346 21.06 24.28 44.16
N SER A 347 20.13 25.07 43.61
CA SER A 347 19.26 26.02 44.35
C SER A 347 18.50 26.96 43.39
N ILE A 348 17.32 27.44 43.85
CA ILE A 348 16.50 28.58 43.32
C ILE A 348 15.59 28.17 42.12
N MET A 349 14.25 28.21 42.13
CA MET A 349 13.32 29.14 42.78
C MET A 349 12.12 28.45 43.45
N ASN A 350 11.92 28.78 44.74
CA ASN A 350 10.59 28.99 45.32
C ASN A 350 10.18 30.43 45.02
N ASN A 351 9.04 30.63 44.36
CA ASN A 351 8.04 31.69 44.63
C ASN A 351 7.09 31.80 43.44
N ILE A 352 5.85 31.34 43.61
CA ILE A 352 4.60 32.08 43.33
C ILE A 352 3.49 31.25 43.96
N LYS A 353 3.05 31.72 45.13
CA LYS A 353 1.89 31.23 45.85
C LYS A 353 0.73 32.19 45.57
N ASN A 354 -0.44 31.61 45.35
CA ASN A 354 -1.79 32.18 45.54
C ASN A 354 -2.28 33.24 44.54
N ASN A 355 -3.24 32.85 43.69
CA ASN A 355 -4.66 33.16 43.94
C ASN A 355 -5.60 32.66 42.84
N ARG A 356 -6.76 32.16 43.28
CA ARG A 356 -8.05 31.91 42.58
C ARG A 356 -8.29 30.52 41.97
N LEU A 357 -9.53 30.05 42.20
CA LEU A 357 -10.22 28.82 41.76
C LEU A 357 -9.83 27.57 42.59
N ILE A 358 -10.70 26.85 43.31
CA ILE A 358 -12.15 26.62 43.19
C ILE A 358 -12.75 26.44 44.60
N LYS A 359 -13.73 27.30 44.92
CA LYS A 359 -14.72 27.10 45.99
C LYS A 359 -15.98 26.60 45.29
N MET A 360 -16.41 25.38 45.60
CA MET A 360 -17.76 24.77 45.43
C MET A 360 -17.64 23.28 45.13
N ILE A 361 -17.23 22.49 46.13
CA ILE A 361 -17.69 21.09 46.28
C ILE A 361 -17.91 20.86 47.77
N SER A 362 -19.09 21.22 48.24
CA SER A 362 -19.79 20.63 49.39
C SER A 362 -21.04 21.48 49.59
N ASP A 363 -22.17 21.00 49.08
CA ASP A 363 -23.54 21.27 49.59
C ASP A 363 -24.54 20.88 48.50
N THR A 364 -24.95 19.61 48.46
CA THR A 364 -26.38 19.28 48.24
C THR A 364 -26.64 17.88 48.76
N SER A 365 -27.04 17.81 50.03
CA SER A 365 -27.80 16.69 50.55
C SER A 365 -29.21 16.72 49.93
N GLN A 366 -29.73 15.51 49.69
CA GLN A 366 -31.15 15.15 49.65
C GLN A 366 -32.11 16.13 48.97
N ASN A 367 -32.41 15.88 47.69
CA ASN A 367 -33.76 16.06 47.16
C ASN A 367 -34.04 15.06 46.04
N ASN A 368 -34.98 14.16 46.30
CA ASN A 368 -35.53 13.20 45.34
C ASN A 368 -36.19 13.93 44.16
N PRO A 369 -35.86 13.64 42.90
CA PRO A 369 -36.74 13.98 41.80
C PRO A 369 -37.87 12.94 41.74
N LYS A 370 -39.08 13.38 42.08
CA LYS A 370 -40.33 12.68 41.77
C LYS A 370 -40.36 12.33 40.27
N PRO A 371 -40.75 11.10 39.88
CA PRO A 371 -40.96 10.78 38.48
C PRO A 371 -42.21 11.52 37.98
N LEU A 372 -42.07 12.23 36.86
CA LEU A 372 -43.17 12.74 36.07
C LEU A 372 -44.06 11.57 35.63
N ARG A 373 -45.24 11.48 36.23
CA ARG A 373 -46.36 10.66 35.79
C ARG A 373 -46.73 11.09 34.36
N ILE A 374 -46.34 10.29 33.37
CA ILE A 374 -47.07 10.23 32.11
C ILE A 374 -48.30 9.38 32.40
N SER A 375 -49.48 9.99 32.28
CA SER A 375 -50.76 9.31 32.34
C SER A 375 -50.83 8.24 31.26
N ASN A 376 -50.97 6.99 31.70
CA ASN A 376 -51.33 5.87 30.84
C ASN A 376 -52.70 6.17 30.23
N ILE A 377 -52.74 6.47 28.93
CA ILE A 377 -53.95 6.29 28.14
C ILE A 377 -54.08 4.78 27.94
N VAL A 378 -54.91 4.17 28.79
CA VAL A 378 -55.40 2.80 28.63
C VAL A 378 -56.33 2.81 27.42
N ILE A 379 -55.88 2.25 26.31
CA ILE A 379 -56.76 1.85 25.22
C ILE A 379 -57.31 0.48 25.63
N ASN A 380 -58.52 0.47 26.18
CA ASN A 380 -59.32 -0.74 26.29
C ASN A 380 -59.81 -1.10 24.89
N GLU A 381 -59.32 -2.22 24.37
CA GLU A 381 -59.99 -2.97 23.31
C GLU A 381 -61.07 -3.83 23.97
N GLU A 382 -62.35 -3.45 23.81
CA GLU A 382 -63.45 -4.40 23.92
C GLU A 382 -64.49 -4.16 22.83
N SER A 383 -64.59 -5.18 21.98
CA SER A 383 -65.79 -5.74 21.35
C SER A 383 -67.04 -4.88 21.10
N GLN A 384 -67.36 -4.79 19.80
CA GLN A 384 -68.68 -4.99 19.18
C GLN A 384 -69.94 -4.68 20.02
N SER A 385 -70.67 -3.63 19.62
CA SER A 385 -72.11 -3.78 19.36
C SER A 385 -72.61 -2.69 18.39
N LYS A 386 -73.56 -3.12 17.55
CA LYS A 386 -74.33 -2.33 16.58
C LYS A 386 -75.18 -1.28 17.30
N THR A 387 -75.35 -0.12 16.67
CA THR A 387 -76.63 0.50 16.24
C THR A 387 -76.51 2.03 16.26
N GLY A 388 -77.16 2.69 15.29
CA GLY A 388 -77.62 4.06 15.48
C GLY A 388 -77.14 5.03 14.41
N ASN A 389 -78.07 5.37 13.51
CA ASN A 389 -78.01 6.49 12.59
C ASN A 389 -77.91 7.84 13.34
N ASP A 390 -77.63 8.87 12.54
CA ASP A 390 -77.84 10.30 12.78
C ASP A 390 -76.66 11.05 13.41
N THR A 391 -75.90 11.70 12.53
CA THR A 391 -75.48 13.12 12.69
C THR A 391 -74.81 13.57 11.40
N LYS A 392 -75.66 13.84 10.41
CA LYS A 392 -75.32 14.49 9.14
C LYS A 392 -75.86 15.92 9.20
N SER A 393 -75.24 16.78 9.98
CA SER A 393 -75.33 18.24 9.84
C SER A 393 -74.34 18.89 10.81
N ILE A 394 -73.85 20.07 10.47
CA ILE A 394 -72.90 20.90 11.25
C ILE A 394 -71.41 20.60 10.99
N LEU A 395 -70.99 20.64 9.73
CA LEU A 395 -69.63 21.07 9.40
C LEU A 395 -69.54 21.66 7.99
N SER A 396 -70.40 22.64 7.71
CA SER A 396 -70.39 23.40 6.44
C SER A 396 -70.56 24.88 6.71
N SER A 397 -69.71 25.48 7.56
CA SER A 397 -69.72 26.93 7.78
C SER A 397 -68.41 27.48 8.36
N ILE A 398 -67.25 27.21 7.75
CA ILE A 398 -66.05 28.04 7.97
C ILE A 398 -65.39 28.37 6.63
N GLN A 399 -65.84 29.50 6.08
CA GLN A 399 -65.01 30.61 5.63
C GLN A 399 -64.04 30.38 4.45
N SER A 400 -64.60 30.58 3.26
CA SER A 400 -63.88 30.95 2.04
C SER A 400 -63.31 32.37 2.17
N VAL A 401 -62.02 32.49 2.47
CA VAL A 401 -61.22 33.68 2.13
C VAL A 401 -60.36 33.29 0.92
N GLN A 402 -60.83 33.64 -0.27
CA GLN A 402 -60.09 33.47 -1.52
C GLN A 402 -58.95 34.51 -1.58
N LEU A 403 -57.78 34.15 -1.03
CA LEU A 403 -56.52 34.74 -1.46
C LEU A 403 -56.14 34.09 -2.80
N SER A 404 -56.12 34.88 -3.85
CA SER A 404 -55.59 34.53 -5.17
C SER A 404 -54.10 34.17 -5.07
N ARG A 405 -53.82 32.88 -4.83
CA ARG A 405 -52.49 32.28 -5.00
C ARG A 405 -52.12 32.31 -6.48
N THR A 406 -51.33 33.29 -6.89
CA THR A 406 -50.51 33.17 -8.10
C THR A 406 -49.58 31.97 -7.90
N LYS A 407 -49.79 30.91 -8.69
CA LYS A 407 -48.96 29.70 -8.70
C LYS A 407 -47.65 30.02 -9.43
N ASP A 408 -46.77 30.77 -8.78
CA ASP A 408 -45.39 30.86 -9.22
C ASP A 408 -44.71 29.53 -8.88
N LYS A 409 -44.61 28.68 -9.91
CA LYS A 409 -43.83 27.43 -9.91
C LYS A 409 -42.34 27.77 -9.81
N SER A 410 -41.91 28.32 -8.69
CA SER A 410 -40.49 28.43 -8.37
C SER A 410 -39.90 27.02 -8.20
N GLY A 411 -38.70 26.79 -8.75
CA GLY A 411 -38.06 25.47 -8.88
C GLY A 411 -37.72 24.73 -7.57
N LEU A 412 -38.22 25.18 -6.43
CA LEU A 412 -38.08 24.55 -5.12
C LEU A 412 -39.07 23.39 -4.88
N SER A 413 -39.99 23.13 -5.82
CA SER A 413 -41.03 22.11 -5.72
C SER A 413 -40.51 20.67 -5.55
N ASP A 414 -39.23 20.42 -5.85
CA ASP A 414 -38.65 19.08 -5.72
C ASP A 414 -38.35 18.69 -4.25
N ILE A 415 -38.38 19.65 -3.30
CA ILE A 415 -38.14 19.41 -1.86
C ILE A 415 -39.44 19.31 -1.05
N GLU A 416 -40.60 19.61 -1.64
CA GLU A 416 -41.90 19.28 -1.03
C GLU A 416 -42.14 17.76 -1.14
N TYR A 417 -41.47 17.02 -0.26
CA TYR A 417 -41.61 15.57 -0.13
C TYR A 417 -43.02 15.13 0.31
N ILE A 418 -43.80 16.07 0.83
CA ILE A 418 -45.14 15.88 1.38
C ILE A 418 -46.03 16.97 0.80
N ASN A 419 -46.71 16.65 -0.29
CA ASN A 419 -47.88 17.42 -0.73
C ASN A 419 -49.12 16.60 -0.34
N ASP A 420 -50.03 17.21 0.41
CA ASP A 420 -51.36 16.68 0.78
C ASP A 420 -51.37 15.27 1.44
N GLY A 421 -50.43 15.00 2.34
CA GLY A 421 -50.41 13.76 3.15
C GLY A 421 -49.98 12.48 2.39
N ASN A 422 -49.80 12.57 1.07
CA ASN A 422 -49.31 11.46 0.25
C ASN A 422 -47.79 11.56 0.04
N ILE A 423 -47.04 10.57 0.54
CA ILE A 423 -45.60 10.50 0.31
C ILE A 423 -45.33 10.22 -1.16
N ASN A 424 -44.48 11.06 -1.75
CA ASN A 424 -44.03 10.91 -3.12
C ASN A 424 -43.41 9.51 -3.34
N GLU A 425 -43.92 8.76 -4.32
CA GLU A 425 -43.44 7.41 -4.66
C GLU A 425 -41.92 7.38 -4.93
N ASN A 426 -41.36 8.48 -5.44
CA ASN A 426 -39.93 8.63 -5.69
C ASN A 426 -39.09 8.54 -4.40
N VAL A 427 -39.62 9.03 -3.27
CA VAL A 427 -38.96 8.93 -1.96
C VAL A 427 -38.86 7.47 -1.52
N ILE A 428 -39.97 6.74 -1.65
CA ILE A 428 -40.03 5.32 -1.32
C ILE A 428 -39.06 4.52 -2.20
N LYS A 429 -38.98 4.85 -3.50
CA LYS A 429 -38.01 4.27 -4.43
C LYS A 429 -36.56 4.52 -3.99
N LYS A 430 -36.21 5.75 -3.60
CA LYS A 430 -34.88 6.08 -3.07
C LYS A 430 -34.54 5.31 -1.78
N ILE A 431 -35.46 5.25 -0.82
CA ILE A 431 -35.27 4.49 0.43
C ILE A 431 -35.04 3.00 0.14
N LYS A 432 -35.85 2.42 -0.76
CA LYS A 432 -35.69 1.01 -1.19
C LYS A 432 -34.33 0.78 -1.82
N LYS A 433 -33.90 1.68 -2.72
CA LYS A 433 -32.61 1.57 -3.41
C LYS A 433 -31.44 1.63 -2.43
N ILE A 434 -31.41 2.60 -1.51
CA ILE A 434 -30.35 2.70 -0.49
C ILE A 434 -30.31 1.46 0.40
N LYS A 435 -31.48 0.95 0.81
CA LYS A 435 -31.57 -0.29 1.59
C LYS A 435 -30.93 -1.47 0.84
N ILE A 436 -31.32 -1.67 -0.42
CA ILE A 436 -30.79 -2.78 -1.24
C ILE A 436 -29.27 -2.66 -1.36
N LEU A 437 -28.77 -1.48 -1.73
CA LEU A 437 -27.32 -1.22 -1.85
C LEU A 437 -26.57 -1.49 -0.54
N PHE A 438 -27.13 -1.12 0.60
CA PHE A 438 -26.52 -1.38 1.91
C PHE A 438 -26.38 -2.88 2.19
N PHE A 439 -27.43 -3.68 1.94
CA PHE A 439 -27.38 -5.13 2.13
C PHE A 439 -26.47 -5.83 1.12
N GLU A 440 -26.47 -5.40 -0.15
CA GLU A 440 -25.55 -5.90 -1.17
C GLU A 440 -24.09 -5.70 -0.74
N MET A 441 -23.75 -4.51 -0.22
CA MET A 441 -22.39 -4.25 0.25
C MET A 441 -21.99 -5.07 1.48
N ILE A 442 -22.90 -5.25 2.44
CA ILE A 442 -22.64 -6.12 3.59
C ILE A 442 -22.41 -7.56 3.12
N PHE A 443 -23.23 -8.05 2.19
CA PHE A 443 -23.07 -9.39 1.63
C PHE A 443 -21.72 -9.56 0.92
N ILE A 444 -21.36 -8.63 0.04
CA ILE A 444 -20.05 -8.61 -0.64
C ILE A 444 -18.91 -8.60 0.37
N TYR A 445 -19.02 -7.81 1.44
CA TYR A 445 -18.00 -7.73 2.50
C TYR A 445 -17.87 -9.04 3.29
N ILE A 446 -18.98 -9.72 3.59
CA ILE A 446 -18.94 -11.05 4.23
C ILE A 446 -18.24 -12.07 3.32
N VAL A 447 -18.56 -12.09 2.02
CA VAL A 447 -17.89 -12.97 1.05
C VAL A 447 -16.39 -12.66 0.98
N TYR A 448 -16.02 -11.38 0.90
CA TYR A 448 -14.63 -10.92 0.93
C TYR A 448 -13.89 -11.42 2.18
N PHE A 449 -14.51 -11.30 3.35
CA PHE A 449 -13.95 -11.76 4.62
C PHE A 449 -13.75 -13.28 4.65
N ILE A 450 -14.72 -14.06 4.18
CA ILE A 450 -14.62 -15.53 4.09
C ILE A 450 -13.47 -15.93 3.15
N LEU A 451 -13.35 -15.26 2.00
CA LEU A 451 -12.25 -15.51 1.06
C LEU A 451 -10.89 -15.20 1.70
N LEU A 452 -10.74 -14.05 2.36
CA LEU A 452 -9.53 -13.67 3.09
C LEU A 452 -9.16 -14.68 4.18
N PHE A 453 -10.15 -15.16 4.94
CA PHE A 453 -9.90 -16.14 6.01
C PHE A 453 -9.55 -17.52 5.44
N SER A 454 -10.24 -17.96 4.39
CA SER A 454 -9.98 -19.24 3.73
C SER A 454 -8.58 -19.29 3.10
N SER A 455 -8.15 -18.25 2.37
CA SER A 455 -6.79 -18.16 1.82
C SER A 455 -5.74 -18.15 2.93
N SER A 456 -6.06 -17.52 4.07
CA SER A 456 -5.21 -17.49 5.25
C SER A 456 -5.03 -18.86 5.89
N LEU A 457 -6.09 -19.68 5.96
CA LEU A 457 -6.02 -21.05 6.46
C LEU A 457 -5.25 -21.97 5.50
N VAL A 458 -5.48 -21.87 4.19
CA VAL A 458 -4.74 -22.64 3.19
C VAL A 458 -3.24 -22.32 3.25
N GLY A 459 -2.89 -21.05 3.40
CA GLY A 459 -1.49 -20.61 3.56
C GLY A 459 -0.80 -21.15 4.82
N ARG A 460 -1.55 -21.64 5.82
CA ARG A 460 -0.98 -22.26 7.02
C ARG A 460 -0.53 -23.70 6.79
N HIS A 461 -1.21 -24.43 5.88
CA HIS A 461 -0.90 -25.84 5.59
C HIS A 461 0.33 -26.04 4.71
N ASN A 462 0.68 -25.03 3.90
CA ASN A 462 1.87 -25.11 3.06
C ASN A 462 3.12 -24.96 3.94
N ASN A 463 4.06 -25.91 3.80
CA ASN A 463 5.32 -25.90 4.55
C ASN A 463 6.04 -24.55 4.39
N LEU A 464 6.70 -24.11 5.48
CA LEU A 464 7.51 -22.90 5.49
C LEU A 464 8.54 -22.92 4.34
N MET A 465 8.35 -22.04 3.36
CA MET A 465 9.35 -21.79 2.35
C MET A 465 10.35 -20.76 2.89
N GLU A 466 11.59 -21.20 3.01
CA GLU A 466 12.72 -20.35 3.34
C GLU A 466 13.45 -20.01 2.03
N ILE A 467 13.74 -18.74 1.81
CA ILE A 467 14.48 -18.27 0.64
C ILE A 467 15.77 -17.60 1.12
N GLN A 468 16.85 -17.83 0.36
CA GLN A 468 18.13 -17.16 0.57
C GLN A 468 18.18 -15.87 -0.25
N ASP A 469 18.57 -14.77 0.40
CA ASP A 469 18.76 -13.50 -0.29
C ASP A 469 19.99 -13.56 -1.22
N SER A 470 19.82 -13.08 -2.45
CA SER A 470 20.86 -13.11 -3.47
C SER A 470 22.11 -12.32 -3.09
N HIS A 471 21.94 -11.21 -2.34
CA HIS A 471 23.01 -10.26 -2.04
C HIS A 471 23.66 -10.49 -0.67
N SER A 472 22.85 -10.62 0.39
CA SER A 472 23.38 -10.87 1.74
C SER A 472 23.69 -12.33 2.03
N LYS A 473 23.18 -13.27 1.20
CA LYS A 473 23.23 -14.72 1.42
C LYS A 473 22.56 -15.20 2.70
N LEU A 474 21.84 -14.32 3.41
CA LEU A 474 21.10 -14.67 4.61
C LEU A 474 19.72 -15.24 4.27
N TRP A 475 19.13 -15.97 5.21
CA TRP A 475 17.83 -16.61 5.03
C TRP A 475 16.70 -15.78 5.62
N PHE A 476 15.53 -15.85 4.99
CA PHE A 476 14.28 -15.27 5.48
C PHE A 476 13.09 -16.18 5.17
N TYR A 477 12.02 -16.03 5.96
CA TYR A 477 10.76 -16.72 5.71
C TYR A 477 10.02 -16.03 4.55
N LYS A 478 9.70 -16.78 3.49
CA LYS A 478 8.82 -16.28 2.44
C LYS A 478 7.38 -16.34 2.93
N CYS A 479 6.68 -15.21 2.88
CA CYS A 479 5.26 -15.25 3.18
C CYS A 479 4.46 -15.89 2.04
N ILE A 480 3.78 -16.99 2.32
CA ILE A 480 2.98 -17.74 1.34
C ILE A 480 1.80 -16.89 0.81
N ASN A 481 1.24 -16.00 1.63
CA ASN A 481 0.07 -15.20 1.26
C ASN A 481 0.39 -13.93 0.48
N GLU A 482 1.63 -13.74 0.07
CA GLU A 482 2.02 -12.52 -0.63
C GLU A 482 1.37 -12.40 -2.01
N SER A 483 1.23 -13.51 -2.73
CA SER A 483 0.50 -13.56 -4.02
C SER A 483 -0.97 -13.19 -3.86
N ASN A 484 -1.61 -13.69 -2.80
CA ASN A 484 -3.00 -13.38 -2.48
C ASN A 484 -3.18 -11.90 -2.12
N SER A 485 -2.17 -11.27 -1.50
CA SER A 485 -2.20 -9.83 -1.21
C SER A 485 -2.33 -8.99 -2.48
N ILE A 486 -1.74 -9.40 -3.61
CA ILE A 486 -1.91 -8.70 -4.90
C ILE A 486 -3.39 -8.68 -5.33
N ILE A 487 -4.08 -9.82 -5.19
CA ILE A 487 -5.50 -9.94 -5.53
C ILE A 487 -6.35 -9.01 -4.64
N TYR A 488 -6.09 -8.98 -3.33
CA TYR A 488 -6.82 -8.11 -2.41
C TYR A 488 -6.55 -6.62 -2.69
N ASN A 489 -5.29 -6.23 -2.95
CA ASN A 489 -4.96 -4.87 -3.36
C ASN A 489 -5.69 -4.49 -4.66
N ALA A 490 -5.83 -5.41 -5.62
CA ALA A 490 -6.58 -5.16 -6.86
C ALA A 490 -8.08 -4.94 -6.60
N ILE A 491 -8.70 -5.73 -5.72
CA ILE A 491 -10.10 -5.55 -5.31
C ILE A 491 -10.27 -4.17 -4.63
N GLU A 492 -9.35 -3.80 -3.75
CA GLU A 492 -9.35 -2.50 -3.06
C GLU A 492 -9.23 -1.33 -4.05
N ILE A 493 -8.41 -1.45 -5.10
CA ILE A 493 -8.32 -0.47 -6.19
C ILE A 493 -9.67 -0.29 -6.88
N VAL A 494 -10.37 -1.38 -7.20
CA VAL A 494 -11.68 -1.32 -7.85
C VAL A 494 -12.69 -0.61 -6.95
N ILE A 495 -12.72 -0.93 -5.66
CA ILE A 495 -13.62 -0.28 -4.69
C ILE A 495 -13.30 1.22 -4.60
N LEU A 496 -12.02 1.59 -4.47
CA LEU A 496 -11.58 2.99 -4.42
C LEU A 496 -11.96 3.73 -5.69
N PHE A 497 -11.81 3.12 -6.86
CA PHE A 497 -12.20 3.72 -8.13
C PHE A 497 -13.71 3.99 -8.19
N ILE A 498 -14.56 3.06 -7.72
CA ILE A 498 -16.01 3.28 -7.62
C ILE A 498 -16.32 4.45 -6.67
N ILE A 499 -15.67 4.51 -5.51
CA ILE A 499 -15.81 5.62 -4.55
C ILE A 499 -15.43 6.94 -5.22
N LEU A 500 -14.35 6.98 -6.00
CA LEU A 500 -13.90 8.19 -6.71
C LEU A 500 -14.87 8.64 -7.81
N LEU A 501 -15.38 7.72 -8.64
CA LEU A 501 -16.34 8.06 -9.70
C LEU A 501 -17.62 8.69 -9.13
N LYS A 502 -18.16 8.10 -8.05
CA LYS A 502 -19.35 8.62 -7.37
C LYS A 502 -19.04 9.88 -6.57
N GLY A 503 -17.92 9.91 -5.86
CA GLY A 503 -17.44 11.06 -5.08
C GLY A 503 -17.22 12.30 -5.93
N ASN A 504 -16.63 12.17 -7.11
CA ASN A 504 -16.44 13.30 -8.02
C ASN A 504 -17.78 13.89 -8.50
N SER A 505 -18.79 13.04 -8.71
CA SER A 505 -20.13 13.50 -9.07
C SER A 505 -20.77 14.34 -7.95
N LEU A 506 -20.50 14.00 -6.68
CA LEU A 506 -21.02 14.69 -5.49
C LEU A 506 -20.58 16.15 -5.37
N LEU A 507 -19.45 16.54 -5.96
CA LEU A 507 -18.98 17.93 -5.92
C LEU A 507 -19.98 18.92 -6.53
N SER A 508 -20.87 18.43 -7.39
CA SER A 508 -21.95 19.23 -8.02
C SER A 508 -23.30 19.15 -7.31
N PHE A 509 -23.43 18.36 -6.24
CA PHE A 509 -24.72 18.09 -5.60
C PHE A 509 -24.97 19.04 -4.43
N ASN A 510 -26.23 19.36 -4.22
CA ASN A 510 -26.73 20.05 -3.03
C ASN A 510 -27.40 19.04 -2.10
N GLY A 511 -27.52 19.40 -0.81
CA GLY A 511 -28.13 18.56 0.21
C GLY A 511 -27.28 17.33 0.54
N ILE A 512 -25.97 17.52 0.69
CA ILE A 512 -25.00 16.46 1.01
C ILE A 512 -24.14 16.85 2.20
N PHE A 513 -23.60 15.87 2.91
CA PHE A 513 -22.63 16.13 3.98
C PHE A 513 -21.28 16.55 3.39
N LYS A 514 -20.67 17.60 3.96
CA LYS A 514 -19.33 18.08 3.60
C LYS A 514 -18.25 17.00 3.77
N SER A 515 -18.47 16.07 4.71
CA SER A 515 -17.62 14.89 4.90
C SER A 515 -17.46 14.04 3.64
N SER A 516 -18.47 13.99 2.75
CA SER A 516 -18.41 13.24 1.48
C SER A 516 -17.35 13.78 0.53
N ILE A 517 -17.14 15.10 0.53
CA ILE A 517 -16.05 15.73 -0.24
C ILE A 517 -14.70 15.26 0.31
N TYR A 518 -14.53 15.30 1.64
CA TYR A 518 -13.32 14.80 2.30
C TYR A 518 -13.10 13.31 2.05
N THR A 519 -14.16 12.48 2.03
CA THR A 519 -14.01 11.05 1.69
C THR A 519 -13.50 10.84 0.25
N THR A 520 -13.84 11.72 -0.68
CA THR A 520 -13.37 11.65 -2.07
C THR A 520 -11.87 11.95 -2.14
N TYR A 521 -11.40 12.97 -1.40
CA TYR A 521 -9.97 13.24 -1.28
C TYR A 521 -9.23 12.12 -0.54
N SER A 522 -9.82 11.57 0.53
CA SER A 522 -9.30 10.39 1.23
C SER A 522 -9.17 9.18 0.29
N ALA A 523 -10.11 8.97 -0.63
CA ALA A 523 -10.04 7.88 -1.59
C ALA A 523 -8.88 8.07 -2.59
N TRP A 524 -8.59 9.30 -3.03
CA TRP A 524 -7.40 9.59 -3.85
C TRP A 524 -6.09 9.26 -3.11
N VAL A 525 -5.97 9.72 -1.86
CA VAL A 525 -4.80 9.42 -1.02
C VAL A 525 -4.69 7.92 -0.78
N GLY A 526 -5.80 7.26 -0.46
CA GLY A 526 -5.87 5.81 -0.25
C GLY A 526 -5.48 5.00 -1.46
N LEU A 527 -5.84 5.46 -2.67
CA LEU A 527 -5.44 4.80 -3.91
C LEU A 527 -3.92 4.86 -4.13
N ILE A 528 -3.32 6.04 -3.94
CA ILE A 528 -1.89 6.26 -4.18
C ILE A 528 -1.03 5.56 -3.11
N PHE A 529 -1.33 5.81 -1.83
CA PHE A 529 -0.53 5.35 -0.70
C PHE A 529 -0.94 3.97 -0.15
N GLY A 530 -2.00 3.36 -0.67
CA GLY A 530 -2.48 2.04 -0.25
C GLY A 530 -2.13 0.95 -1.26
N PRO A 531 -3.09 0.47 -2.07
CA PRO A 531 -2.87 -0.71 -2.90
C PRO A 531 -1.89 -0.47 -4.06
N ILE A 532 -1.80 0.73 -4.64
CA ILE A 532 -0.84 1.02 -5.72
C ILE A 532 0.60 0.89 -5.20
N ILE A 533 0.93 1.53 -4.07
CA ILE A 533 2.28 1.45 -3.54
C ILE A 533 2.64 0.03 -3.11
N ASN A 534 1.67 -0.77 -2.63
CA ASN A 534 1.89 -2.18 -2.32
C ASN A 534 2.28 -3.00 -3.56
N ILE A 535 1.57 -2.80 -4.68
CA ILE A 535 1.87 -3.48 -5.93
C ILE A 535 3.25 -3.05 -6.47
N ILE A 536 3.55 -1.75 -6.42
CA ILE A 536 4.87 -1.22 -6.82
C ILE A 536 5.97 -1.80 -5.92
N ALA A 537 5.75 -1.87 -4.60
CA ALA A 537 6.72 -2.38 -3.66
C ALA A 537 7.03 -3.87 -3.90
N ILE A 538 5.99 -4.67 -4.15
CA ILE A 538 6.13 -6.10 -4.47
C ILE A 538 6.87 -6.30 -5.80
N THR A 539 6.56 -5.51 -6.83
CA THR A 539 7.14 -5.67 -8.17
C THR A 539 8.56 -5.14 -8.31
N LEU A 540 8.89 -3.99 -7.70
CA LEU A 540 10.20 -3.35 -7.84
C LEU A 540 11.24 -3.88 -6.84
N PHE A 541 10.82 -4.26 -5.64
CA PHE A 541 11.74 -4.62 -4.55
C PHE A 541 11.70 -6.11 -4.18
N ASP A 542 11.34 -6.99 -5.12
CA ASP A 542 11.32 -8.45 -4.88
C ASP A 542 12.68 -8.99 -4.42
N LYS A 543 13.78 -8.40 -4.93
CA LYS A 543 15.16 -8.74 -4.55
C LYS A 543 15.68 -7.99 -3.31
N HIS A 544 14.95 -6.97 -2.85
CA HIS A 544 15.41 -5.99 -1.86
C HIS A 544 14.42 -5.91 -0.70
N ILE A 545 14.41 -6.93 0.14
CA ILE A 545 13.35 -7.16 1.14
C ILE A 545 13.32 -6.09 2.22
N LYS A 546 14.48 -5.59 2.65
CA LYS A 546 14.54 -4.55 3.69
C LYS A 546 13.90 -3.26 3.16
N GLU A 547 14.28 -2.87 1.95
CA GLU A 547 13.77 -1.71 1.23
C GLU A 547 12.26 -1.84 1.01
N LYS A 548 11.80 -3.02 0.58
CA LYS A 548 10.37 -3.34 0.46
C LYS A 548 9.60 -3.10 1.75
N ILE A 549 10.10 -3.60 2.89
CA ILE A 549 9.47 -3.41 4.22
C ILE A 549 9.38 -1.92 4.56
N TYR A 550 10.47 -1.17 4.36
CA TYR A 550 10.51 0.26 4.66
C TYR A 550 9.53 1.04 3.80
N VAL A 551 9.58 0.86 2.49
CA VAL A 551 8.71 1.55 1.52
C VAL A 551 7.25 1.24 1.81
N GLU A 552 6.89 -0.03 1.96
CA GLU A 552 5.52 -0.44 2.26
C GLU A 552 5.05 0.15 3.59
N THR A 553 5.82 -0.02 4.67
CA THR A 553 5.36 0.37 6.01
C THR A 553 5.27 1.88 6.17
N ILE A 554 6.28 2.63 5.70
CA ILE A 554 6.33 4.08 5.85
C ILE A 554 5.23 4.73 4.99
N LEU A 555 5.13 4.36 3.72
CA LEU A 555 4.18 5.02 2.80
C LEU A 555 2.73 4.66 3.14
N ASN A 556 2.44 3.40 3.49
CA ASN A 556 1.11 3.05 4.00
C ASN A 556 0.78 3.81 5.30
N SER A 557 1.73 3.93 6.24
CA SER A 557 1.48 4.64 7.50
C SER A 557 1.16 6.13 7.27
N ILE A 558 1.91 6.79 6.37
CA ILE A 558 1.66 8.17 5.97
C ILE A 558 0.28 8.28 5.31
N GLY A 559 -0.03 7.42 4.34
CA GLY A 559 -1.31 7.40 3.65
C GLY A 559 -2.49 7.21 4.60
N TYR A 560 -2.40 6.22 5.48
CA TYR A 560 -3.44 5.93 6.47
C TYR A 560 -3.65 7.09 7.44
N PHE A 561 -2.57 7.74 7.87
CA PHE A 561 -2.66 8.89 8.77
C PHE A 561 -3.31 10.10 8.08
N ILE A 562 -2.95 10.38 6.83
CA ILE A 562 -3.58 11.46 6.05
C ILE A 562 -5.08 11.18 5.87
N ILE A 563 -5.46 9.96 5.49
CA ILE A 563 -6.87 9.60 5.33
C ILE A 563 -7.63 9.79 6.65
N PHE A 564 -7.05 9.31 7.75
CA PHE A 564 -7.63 9.44 9.09
C PHE A 564 -7.83 10.91 9.47
N ILE A 565 -6.83 11.77 9.26
CA ILE A 565 -6.94 13.22 9.52
C ILE A 565 -8.00 13.86 8.63
N THR A 566 -7.95 13.63 7.31
CA THR A 566 -8.89 14.23 6.35
C THR A 566 -10.34 13.86 6.69
N PHE A 567 -10.58 12.64 7.16
CA PHE A 567 -11.92 12.22 7.58
C PHE A 567 -12.32 12.74 8.96
N SER A 568 -11.38 12.93 9.89
CA SER A 568 -11.68 13.22 11.30
C SER A 568 -11.68 14.71 11.64
N TRP A 569 -10.88 15.52 10.94
CA TRP A 569 -10.52 16.88 11.32
C TRP A 569 -11.70 17.85 11.37
N ASP A 570 -12.62 17.78 10.41
CA ASP A 570 -13.83 18.63 10.39
C ASP A 570 -14.69 18.43 11.65
N LYS A 571 -14.86 17.19 12.14
CA LYS A 571 -15.60 16.92 13.38
C LYS A 571 -14.93 17.57 14.58
N VAL A 572 -13.62 17.38 14.71
CA VAL A 572 -12.85 17.99 15.81
C VAL A 572 -12.94 19.51 15.75
N TYR A 573 -12.69 20.09 14.57
CA TYR A 573 -12.71 21.53 14.33
C TYR A 573 -14.06 22.16 14.68
N TYR A 574 -15.17 21.63 14.16
CA TYR A 574 -16.49 22.21 14.39
C TYR A 574 -16.95 22.05 15.84
N ILE A 575 -16.62 20.95 16.51
CA ILE A 575 -16.97 20.75 17.92
C ILE A 575 -16.17 21.70 18.83
N LEU A 576 -14.86 21.86 18.59
CA LEU A 576 -14.01 22.78 19.37
C LEU A 576 -14.43 24.24 19.20
N ASN A 577 -14.87 24.63 18.00
CA ASN A 577 -15.40 25.96 17.72
C ASN A 577 -16.86 26.15 18.15
N ARG A 578 -17.46 25.18 18.86
CA ARG A 578 -18.87 25.20 19.30
C ARG A 578 -19.90 25.31 18.16
N GLN A 579 -19.50 24.97 16.94
CA GLN A 579 -20.33 24.93 15.74
C GLN A 579 -20.85 23.53 15.41
N GLY A 580 -20.50 22.50 16.22
CA GLY A 580 -20.86 21.11 15.97
C GLY A 580 -22.37 20.82 15.91
N ASN A 581 -23.21 21.71 16.44
CA ASN A 581 -24.68 21.61 16.38
C ASN A 581 -25.30 22.43 15.24
N GLU A 582 -24.51 23.28 14.56
CA GLU A 582 -24.99 24.14 13.49
C GLU A 582 -25.00 23.39 12.16
N ALA A 583 -26.15 22.84 11.78
CA ALA A 583 -26.29 21.96 10.61
C ALA A 583 -25.75 22.53 9.29
N TYR A 584 -25.89 23.83 9.06
CA TYR A 584 -25.40 24.50 7.85
C TYR A 584 -23.87 24.54 7.75
N THR A 585 -23.12 24.25 8.82
CA THR A 585 -21.65 24.25 8.81
C THR A 585 -21.06 22.98 8.20
N TYR A 586 -21.74 21.84 8.35
CA TYR A 586 -21.28 20.53 7.89
C TYR A 586 -22.20 19.89 6.83
N PHE A 587 -23.35 20.50 6.53
CA PHE A 587 -24.27 20.08 5.48
C PHE A 587 -24.31 21.12 4.36
N ILE A 588 -23.91 20.73 3.16
CA ILE A 588 -23.86 21.60 1.99
C ILE A 588 -25.27 21.71 1.44
N PHE A 589 -25.87 22.88 1.61
CA PHE A 589 -27.19 23.21 1.08
C PHE A 589 -27.13 24.61 0.47
N GLN A 590 -27.50 24.74 -0.80
CA GLN A 590 -27.46 26.03 -1.48
C GLN A 590 -28.65 26.87 -1.02
N GLN A 591 -28.37 28.02 -0.39
CA GLN A 591 -29.39 28.92 0.15
C GLN A 591 -30.20 29.62 -0.95
N HIS A 592 -29.53 30.01 -2.04
CA HIS A 592 -30.12 30.81 -3.09
C HIS A 592 -29.74 30.31 -4.47
N GLU A 593 -30.71 30.34 -5.37
CA GLU A 593 -30.42 30.22 -6.79
C GLU A 593 -29.50 31.36 -7.23
N GLN A 594 -28.69 31.11 -8.27
CA GLN A 594 -27.86 32.17 -8.83
C GLN A 594 -28.78 33.28 -9.36
N CYS A 595 -28.61 34.47 -8.78
CA CYS A 595 -29.28 35.70 -9.17
C CYS A 595 -29.09 35.94 -10.67
N LEU A 596 -30.17 36.05 -11.45
CA LEU A 596 -30.07 36.24 -12.90
C LEU A 596 -29.40 37.59 -13.24
N ILE A 597 -29.72 38.62 -12.47
CA ILE A 597 -29.20 39.99 -12.64
C ILE A 597 -27.67 40.03 -12.37
N HIS A 598 -27.25 39.57 -11.20
CA HIS A 598 -25.85 39.71 -10.76
C HIS A 598 -24.96 38.51 -11.10
N LYS A 599 -25.54 37.43 -11.66
CA LYS A 599 -24.88 36.12 -11.82
C LYS A 599 -24.15 35.66 -10.55
N SER A 600 -24.64 36.08 -9.38
CA SER A 600 -24.03 35.81 -8.07
C SER A 600 -25.00 35.04 -7.18
N LYS A 601 -24.49 34.09 -6.39
CA LYS A 601 -25.28 33.38 -5.38
C LYS A 601 -25.41 34.16 -4.06
N CYS A 602 -24.70 35.28 -3.94
CA CYS A 602 -24.66 36.12 -2.74
C CYS A 602 -25.28 37.50 -2.97
N CYS A 603 -25.96 37.73 -4.11
CA CYS A 603 -26.61 39.02 -4.35
C CYS A 603 -27.76 39.20 -3.35
N GLY A 604 -27.99 40.43 -2.86
CA GLY A 604 -29.12 40.74 -1.97
C GLY A 604 -30.48 40.76 -2.67
N CYS A 605 -30.56 40.48 -3.97
CA CYS A 605 -31.82 40.55 -4.72
C CYS A 605 -32.70 39.34 -4.41
N LYS A 606 -33.93 39.60 -3.96
CA LYS A 606 -35.01 38.61 -3.73
C LYS A 606 -34.52 37.34 -3.00
N LEU A 607 -33.81 37.51 -1.87
CA LEU A 607 -33.57 36.42 -0.92
C LEU A 607 -34.86 36.16 -0.11
N ASN A 608 -35.92 35.67 -0.76
CA ASN A 608 -37.23 35.43 -0.12
C ASN A 608 -37.20 34.35 0.98
N MET A 609 -36.06 33.70 1.21
CA MET A 609 -35.95 32.64 2.21
C MET A 609 -35.32 33.16 3.50
N THR A 610 -36.12 33.23 4.57
CA THR A 610 -35.65 33.58 5.90
C THR A 610 -34.62 32.56 6.39
N ASN A 611 -33.68 33.00 7.23
CA ASN A 611 -32.66 32.12 7.81
C ASN A 611 -33.28 30.95 8.59
N GLU A 612 -34.42 31.17 9.25
CA GLU A 612 -35.17 30.12 9.96
C GLU A 612 -35.72 29.06 9.00
N HIS A 613 -36.33 29.49 7.89
CA HIS A 613 -36.80 28.57 6.86
C HIS A 613 -35.65 27.75 6.26
N PHE A 614 -34.49 28.38 6.03
CA PHE A 614 -33.27 27.69 5.58
C PHE A 614 -32.79 26.63 6.56
N LYS A 615 -32.65 26.99 7.85
CA LYS A 615 -32.27 26.04 8.89
C LYS A 615 -33.26 24.88 8.99
N SER A 616 -34.56 25.16 8.87
CA SER A 616 -35.61 24.15 8.86
C SER A 616 -35.48 23.18 7.68
N LEU A 617 -35.25 23.67 6.45
CA LEU A 617 -35.04 22.82 5.27
C LEU A 617 -33.80 21.93 5.39
N ILE A 618 -32.70 22.47 5.94
CA ILE A 618 -31.49 21.67 6.21
C ILE A 618 -31.80 20.56 7.22
N ARG A 619 -32.50 20.89 8.32
CA ARG A 619 -32.84 19.91 9.35
C ARG A 619 -33.73 18.81 8.79
N LYS A 620 -34.78 19.15 8.04
CA LYS A 620 -35.65 18.19 7.34
C LYS A 620 -34.86 17.27 6.41
N SER A 621 -33.92 17.84 5.65
CA SER A 621 -33.04 17.06 4.77
C SER A 621 -32.18 16.08 5.57
N ILE A 622 -31.56 16.52 6.67
CA ILE A 622 -30.74 15.66 7.54
C ILE A 622 -31.58 14.56 8.21
N ASP A 623 -32.77 14.88 8.70
CA ASP A 623 -33.65 13.89 9.31
C ASP A 623 -34.09 12.85 8.27
N PHE A 624 -34.29 13.25 7.01
CA PHE A 624 -34.50 12.32 5.90
C PHE A 624 -33.29 11.39 5.67
N TYR A 625 -32.05 11.90 5.71
CA TYR A 625 -30.84 11.07 5.67
C TYR A 625 -30.78 10.06 6.84
N ARG A 626 -31.12 10.52 8.05
CA ARG A 626 -31.13 9.68 9.26
C ARG A 626 -32.13 8.54 9.10
N VAL A 627 -33.35 8.82 8.63
CA VAL A 627 -34.37 7.79 8.37
C VAL A 627 -33.92 6.81 7.30
N CYS A 628 -33.34 7.30 6.20
CA CYS A 628 -32.86 6.44 5.11
C CYS A 628 -31.77 5.48 5.59
N THR A 629 -30.85 5.95 6.43
CA THR A 629 -29.67 5.18 6.87
C THR A 629 -29.86 4.38 8.16
N ARG A 630 -30.92 4.63 8.93
CA ARG A 630 -31.24 3.86 10.14
C ARG A 630 -31.94 2.56 9.78
N PHE A 631 -31.23 1.44 9.81
CA PHE A 631 -31.79 0.11 9.50
C PHE A 631 -32.25 -0.65 10.73
N TYR A 632 -31.62 -0.38 11.87
CA TYR A 632 -31.86 -1.06 13.13
C TYR A 632 -32.12 -0.02 14.22
N GLU A 633 -32.99 -0.37 15.16
CA GLU A 633 -33.27 0.37 16.37
C GLU A 633 -33.11 -0.55 17.56
N ILE A 634 -32.34 -0.12 18.55
CA ILE A 634 -32.26 -0.81 19.83
C ILE A 634 -33.47 -0.33 20.63
N THR A 635 -34.40 -1.24 20.89
CA THR A 635 -35.57 -0.97 21.74
C THR A 635 -35.14 -0.72 23.18
N ASP A 636 -35.98 -0.11 24.00
CA ASP A 636 -35.70 0.12 25.43
C ASP A 636 -35.41 -1.18 26.21
N ARG A 637 -35.86 -2.33 25.68
CA ARG A 637 -35.58 -3.67 26.21
C ARG A 637 -34.22 -4.24 25.77
N GLY A 638 -33.42 -3.49 25.02
CA GLY A 638 -32.14 -3.93 24.46
C GLY A 638 -32.23 -4.77 23.19
N ASN A 639 -33.44 -5.10 22.71
CA ASN A 639 -33.59 -5.90 21.49
C ASN A 639 -33.32 -5.04 20.25
N ILE A 640 -32.56 -5.60 19.30
CA ILE A 640 -32.30 -4.99 18.00
C ILE A 640 -33.51 -5.28 17.08
N MET A 641 -34.28 -4.25 16.76
CA MET A 641 -35.43 -4.33 15.86
C MET A 641 -35.06 -3.78 14.48
N TYR A 642 -35.40 -4.52 13.43
CA TYR A 642 -35.27 -4.05 12.05
C TYR A 642 -36.37 -3.03 11.70
N ILE A 643 -35.98 -1.84 11.24
CA ILE A 643 -36.95 -0.80 10.85
C ILE A 643 -37.41 -1.05 9.42
N ASN A 644 -38.65 -1.52 9.28
CA ASN A 644 -39.26 -1.72 7.97
C ASN A 644 -39.54 -0.38 7.25
N ILE A 645 -39.73 -0.43 5.93
CA ILE A 645 -39.95 0.77 5.10
C ILE A 645 -41.24 1.51 5.50
N ARG A 646 -42.30 0.80 5.90
CA ARG A 646 -43.57 1.42 6.32
C ARG A 646 -43.38 2.27 7.58
N SER A 647 -42.59 1.80 8.54
CA SER A 647 -42.24 2.57 9.74
C SER A 647 -41.42 3.81 9.41
N LYS A 648 -40.50 3.73 8.44
CA LYS A 648 -39.74 4.89 7.95
C LYS A 648 -40.65 5.94 7.29
N VAL A 649 -41.56 5.48 6.45
CA VAL A 649 -42.57 6.31 5.77
C VAL A 649 -43.46 7.00 6.81
N LYS A 650 -43.97 6.26 7.81
CA LYS A 650 -44.77 6.82 8.91
C LYS A 650 -44.01 7.87 9.72
N TYR A 651 -42.73 7.63 9.98
CA TYR A 651 -41.88 8.60 10.68
C TYR A 651 -41.68 9.89 9.86
N LEU A 652 -41.52 9.78 8.54
CA LEU A 652 -41.42 10.95 7.66
C LEU A 652 -42.72 11.74 7.56
N GLN A 653 -43.89 11.12 7.72
CA GLN A 653 -45.17 11.85 7.76
C GLN A 653 -45.33 12.72 9.02
N ASN A 654 -44.59 12.39 10.08
CA ASN A 654 -44.65 13.11 11.35
C ASN A 654 -43.61 14.24 11.48
N ILE A 655 -42.70 14.39 10.51
CA ILE A 655 -41.69 15.47 10.43
C ILE A 655 -42.16 16.52 9.44
#